data_AF-A0A816MP21-F1
#
_entry.id   AF-A0A816MP21-F1
#
_cell.length_a   1.000
_cell.length_b   1.000
_cell.length_c   1.000
_cell.angle_alpha   90.00
_cell.angle_beta   90.00
_cell.angle_gamma   90.00
#
_symmetry.space_group_name_H-M   'P 1'
#
loop_
_entity.id
_entity.type
_entity.pdbx_description
1 polymer ?
#
loop_
_entity_poly.entity_id
_entity_poly.type
_entity_poly.pdbx_seq_one_letter_code
_entity_poly.pdbx_strand_id
1 'polypeptide(L)'
;MSESFAWRWFRLILPICFICFLYLCSFHLLLCATNSFIYSTVCLLHANESFCSEIDRNKSLRAAQQSIQQESSQWSLYGTLSFAIVACFISPIYGSLSDTKNRKLPIILTVSNALVTGLIITIGSIFRGTRISLLLYIFANVINGFGGGSLILLSSCFGYVTDIFIEKEQHIQAIAVIEAALNLGVVVGYLLCTFVFQLHAQIWQILVVHVLLLVLALFISLVFLKSQPVSGSSSVNLAMKIKRPFFDTRDLIMNLKHNNLLFSFSILLLSLFFYELFRMGSSSVYYLYLHRMSLNDTQYATYFTCEQIGTCLTLIFLALLRKRWKINDIRLSIVGLCLSLIGLILFTFASINKAMIFGAIPSMMLAIYFPVCLRIVIAHLVPERDKDKMINILLRILHLYLTFNLAINGLPILDKKSDIENSTLNSAQRAMLSEYRMEQLPAALRISQIIPKFEAPKKFNLTKIAKDLKDFGIHSLKDDKHIEGLPLERNGQINPDFHKEIFLGNHELFESDIQSDEHKRNKKLEEIFNEADLDHDQHLSKDELLNYVLKNVNQHIQEAKDRNSQLFLLIDSNQDGKVTWHEYFALYVKFHNVNSTSVKESDTFDFIQGPFDNNFQRELVKIRYRWTEADVGGDNELDIDEFLAFRHPEIAGHSYKHIVDDLMLQMDRNDDQKLNETEFAFLPSSVLEDGGNKEWVEMDKRWLEEQKREFHEMDENKDGVLTKDELLKAYDPMNRVHINNQIKKLFEKVDDSPADNVLTLNEIQKHSDVFTDMSILDTEKALHDEM
;
A
#
# COMPACT_ATOMS: atom_id res chain seq x y z
N MET A 1 8.66 -27.22 64.39
CA MET A 1 9.02 -25.81 64.13
C MET A 1 7.83 -25.14 63.48
N SER A 2 7.19 -24.18 64.16
CA SER A 2 6.12 -23.38 63.56
C SER A 2 6.75 -22.51 62.47
N GLU A 3 6.33 -22.70 61.22
CA GLU A 3 6.68 -21.82 60.09
C GLU A 3 6.37 -20.38 60.50
N SER A 4 7.34 -19.46 60.38
CA SER A 4 7.09 -18.07 60.79
C SER A 4 5.95 -17.49 59.95
N PHE A 5 5.08 -16.70 60.58
CA PHE A 5 3.91 -16.12 59.92
C PHE A 5 4.28 -15.40 58.60
N ALA A 6 5.40 -14.67 58.61
CA ALA A 6 5.95 -13.99 57.43
C ALA A 6 6.32 -14.97 56.30
N TRP A 7 6.91 -16.12 56.64
CA TRP A 7 7.31 -17.13 55.64
C TRP A 7 6.09 -17.81 55.01
N ARG A 8 5.05 -18.09 55.82
CA ARG A 8 3.79 -18.65 55.33
C ARG A 8 3.05 -17.66 54.42
N TRP A 9 3.01 -16.38 54.78
CA TRP A 9 2.43 -15.32 53.95
C TRP A 9 3.13 -15.23 52.59
N PHE A 10 4.46 -15.16 52.61
CA PHE A 10 5.28 -15.08 51.39
C PHE A 10 5.09 -16.31 50.50
N ARG A 11 5.10 -17.52 51.07
CA ARG A 11 4.92 -18.78 50.33
C ARG A 11 3.57 -18.88 49.60
N LEU A 12 2.51 -18.30 50.16
CA LEU A 12 1.17 -18.35 49.56
C LEU A 12 0.99 -17.33 48.44
N ILE A 13 1.61 -16.16 48.56
CA ILE A 13 1.43 -15.07 47.58
C ILE A 13 2.41 -15.16 46.40
N LEU A 14 3.64 -15.62 46.66
CA LEU A 14 4.74 -15.62 45.69
C LEU A 14 4.39 -16.33 44.35
N PRO A 15 3.73 -17.51 44.34
CA PRO A 15 3.36 -18.16 43.09
C PRO A 15 2.43 -17.31 42.21
N ILE A 16 1.47 -16.61 42.82
CA ILE A 16 0.51 -15.75 42.13
C ILE A 16 1.25 -14.55 41.52
N CYS A 17 2.14 -13.93 42.29
CA CYS A 17 2.97 -12.82 41.82
C CYS A 17 3.82 -13.23 40.61
N PHE A 18 4.46 -14.41 40.65
CA PHE A 18 5.22 -14.91 39.50
C PHE A 18 4.34 -15.19 38.28
N ILE A 19 3.16 -15.79 38.46
CA ILE A 19 2.23 -16.04 37.35
C ILE A 19 1.81 -14.72 36.70
N CYS A 20 1.39 -13.74 37.51
CA CYS A 20 1.04 -12.39 37.06
C CYS A 20 2.20 -11.71 36.32
N PHE A 21 3.40 -11.75 36.90
CA PHE A 21 4.61 -11.18 36.31
C PHE A 21 4.96 -11.82 34.95
N LEU A 22 5.05 -13.15 34.90
CA LEU A 22 5.43 -13.89 33.69
C LEU A 22 4.40 -13.71 32.58
N TYR A 23 3.11 -13.76 32.92
CA TYR A 23 2.04 -13.57 31.95
C TYR A 23 2.02 -12.15 31.38
N LEU A 24 2.16 -11.11 32.22
CA LEU A 24 2.19 -9.72 31.73
C LEU A 24 3.45 -9.41 30.92
N CYS A 25 4.59 -9.96 31.32
CA CYS A 25 5.84 -9.89 30.55
C CYS A 25 5.67 -10.52 29.17
N SER A 26 5.15 -11.74 29.14
CA SER A 26 4.84 -12.48 27.92
C SER A 26 3.82 -11.74 27.03
N PHE A 27 2.76 -11.18 27.60
CA PHE A 27 1.73 -10.44 26.85
C PHE A 27 2.29 -9.21 26.12
N HIS A 28 3.17 -8.43 26.77
CA HIS A 28 3.76 -7.25 26.14
C HIS A 28 4.81 -7.60 25.09
N LEU A 29 5.55 -8.71 25.26
CA LEU A 29 6.40 -9.26 24.21
C LEU A 29 5.59 -9.62 22.96
N LEU A 30 4.44 -10.28 23.14
CA LEU A 30 3.53 -10.62 22.05
C LEU A 30 2.99 -9.36 21.37
N LEU A 31 2.58 -8.35 22.13
CA LEU A 31 2.05 -7.10 21.57
C LEU A 31 3.06 -6.40 20.66
N CYS A 32 4.32 -6.26 21.10
CA CYS A 32 5.37 -5.68 20.26
C CYS A 32 5.66 -6.51 19.02
N ALA A 33 5.81 -7.83 19.19
CA ALA A 33 6.12 -8.73 18.08
C ALA A 33 5.01 -8.75 17.04
N THR A 34 3.74 -8.71 17.47
CA THR A 34 2.56 -8.76 16.59
C THR A 34 2.45 -7.51 15.72
N ASN A 35 2.66 -6.33 16.28
CA ASN A 35 2.59 -5.07 15.51
C ASN A 35 3.64 -5.04 14.39
N SER A 36 4.88 -5.43 14.69
CA SER A 36 5.97 -5.55 13.70
C SER A 36 5.75 -6.71 12.71
N PHE A 37 5.19 -7.83 13.19
CA PHE A 37 4.83 -8.97 12.35
C PHE A 37 3.78 -8.61 11.30
N ILE A 38 2.68 -7.96 11.69
CA ILE A 38 1.59 -7.58 10.77
C ILE A 38 2.13 -6.61 9.73
N TYR A 39 2.79 -5.53 10.17
CA TYR A 39 3.26 -4.48 9.26
C TYR A 39 4.17 -5.03 8.17
N SER A 40 5.17 -5.82 8.57
CA SER A 40 6.11 -6.32 7.57
C SER A 40 5.58 -7.53 6.80
N THR A 41 4.63 -8.31 7.32
CA THR A 41 3.96 -9.32 6.51
C THR A 41 3.16 -8.66 5.40
N VAL A 42 2.44 -7.58 5.71
CA VAL A 42 1.71 -6.79 4.70
C VAL A 42 2.68 -6.16 3.71
N CYS A 43 3.81 -5.61 4.17
CA CYS A 43 4.82 -5.09 3.25
C CYS A 43 5.37 -6.18 2.31
N LEU A 44 5.68 -7.37 2.85
CA LEU A 44 6.21 -8.49 2.07
C LEU A 44 5.18 -9.17 1.15
N LEU A 45 3.89 -8.92 1.37
CA LEU A 45 2.84 -9.33 0.44
C LEU A 45 2.84 -8.48 -0.84
N HIS A 46 3.28 -7.22 -0.73
CA HIS A 46 3.25 -6.26 -1.83
C HIS A 46 4.63 -6.02 -2.46
N ALA A 47 5.73 -6.37 -1.77
CA ALA A 47 7.07 -6.07 -2.23
C ALA A 47 8.15 -6.99 -1.63
N ASN A 48 9.36 -6.92 -2.18
CA ASN A 48 10.52 -7.69 -1.71
C ASN A 48 11.14 -7.12 -0.42
N GLU A 49 11.96 -7.92 0.27
CA GLU A 49 12.62 -7.53 1.53
C GLU A 49 13.45 -6.23 1.42
N SER A 50 14.14 -6.01 0.29
CA SER A 50 14.92 -4.80 0.04
C SER A 50 14.04 -3.55 0.02
N PHE A 51 12.90 -3.62 -0.66
CA PHE A 51 11.93 -2.52 -0.71
C PHE A 51 11.37 -2.21 0.67
N CYS A 52 10.96 -3.24 1.43
CA CYS A 52 10.46 -3.06 2.79
C CYS A 52 11.50 -2.47 3.75
N SER A 53 12.79 -2.64 3.47
CA SER A 53 13.87 -2.02 4.26
C SER A 53 14.16 -0.56 3.89
N GLU A 54 13.74 -0.12 2.70
CA GLU A 54 14.01 1.21 2.15
C GLU A 54 12.78 2.13 2.23
N ILE A 55 11.58 1.56 2.31
CA ILE A 55 10.30 2.28 2.33
C ILE A 55 10.21 3.32 3.45
N ASP A 56 10.79 3.04 4.62
CA ASP A 56 10.77 3.96 5.76
C ASP A 56 11.83 5.07 5.66
N ARG A 57 12.87 4.87 4.83
CA ARG A 57 13.97 5.84 4.66
C ARG A 57 13.70 6.81 3.53
N ASN A 58 13.00 6.38 2.48
CA ASN A 58 12.80 7.18 1.29
C ASN A 58 11.47 7.95 1.32
N LYS A 59 11.56 9.29 1.40
CA LYS A 59 10.38 10.17 1.44
C LYS A 59 9.52 10.11 0.17
N SER A 60 10.07 9.69 -0.97
CA SER A 60 9.30 9.54 -2.22
C SER A 60 8.33 8.36 -2.18
N LEU A 61 8.53 7.39 -1.27
CA LEU A 61 7.69 6.18 -1.13
C LEU A 61 6.56 6.34 -0.10
N ARG A 62 6.24 7.58 0.31
CA ARG A 62 5.20 7.85 1.33
C ARG A 62 3.81 7.34 0.95
N ALA A 63 3.45 7.39 -0.32
CA ALA A 63 2.16 6.88 -0.79
C ALA A 63 2.06 5.35 -0.63
N ALA A 64 3.10 4.63 -1.04
CA ALA A 64 3.19 3.17 -0.84
C ALA A 64 3.21 2.81 0.66
N GLN A 65 3.95 3.57 1.47
CA GLN A 65 3.99 3.38 2.92
C GLN A 65 2.60 3.58 3.54
N GLN A 66 1.84 4.58 3.10
CA GLN A 66 0.48 4.85 3.60
C GLN A 66 -0.49 3.71 3.27
N SER A 67 -0.40 3.15 2.06
CA SER A 67 -1.20 1.98 1.65
C SER A 67 -0.93 0.75 2.56
N ILE A 68 0.34 0.42 2.76
CA ILE A 68 0.76 -0.71 3.63
C ILE A 68 0.30 -0.47 5.08
N GLN A 69 0.42 0.76 5.59
CA GLN A 69 -0.05 1.11 6.93
C GLN A 69 -1.56 0.96 7.08
N GLN A 70 -2.33 1.40 6.09
CA GLN A 70 -3.78 1.30 6.08
C GLN A 70 -4.21 -0.17 6.11
N GLU A 71 -3.64 -1.01 5.27
CA GLU A 71 -3.95 -2.45 5.27
C GLU A 71 -3.50 -3.13 6.58
N SER A 72 -2.32 -2.80 7.09
CA SER A 72 -1.83 -3.32 8.38
C SER A 72 -2.78 -2.98 9.53
N SER A 73 -3.33 -1.76 9.53
CA SER A 73 -4.33 -1.33 10.52
C SER A 73 -5.62 -2.16 10.43
N GLN A 74 -6.06 -2.53 9.21
CA GLN A 74 -7.24 -3.35 9.00
C GLN A 74 -7.04 -4.79 9.50
N TRP A 75 -5.88 -5.39 9.25
CA TRP A 75 -5.56 -6.71 9.78
C TRP A 75 -5.47 -6.73 11.31
N SER A 76 -4.89 -5.68 11.91
CA SER A 76 -4.89 -5.51 13.38
C SER A 76 -6.31 -5.40 13.94
N LEU A 77 -7.17 -4.64 13.27
CA LEU A 77 -8.59 -4.53 13.59
C LEU A 77 -9.31 -5.89 13.51
N TYR A 78 -9.14 -6.64 12.42
CA TYR A 78 -9.78 -7.95 12.25
C TYR A 78 -9.34 -8.95 13.33
N GLY A 79 -8.05 -8.98 13.66
CA GLY A 79 -7.54 -9.79 14.77
C GLY A 79 -8.20 -9.41 16.09
N THR A 80 -8.23 -8.13 16.43
CA THR A 80 -8.80 -7.65 17.70
C THR A 80 -10.31 -7.88 17.76
N LEU A 81 -11.04 -7.71 16.64
CA LEU A 81 -12.48 -7.97 16.54
C LEU A 81 -12.80 -9.45 16.73
N SER A 82 -12.02 -10.33 16.10
CA SER A 82 -12.19 -11.77 16.22
C SER A 82 -11.99 -12.27 17.66
N PHE A 83 -11.00 -11.72 18.38
CA PHE A 83 -10.80 -11.97 19.80
C PHE A 83 -12.00 -11.50 20.63
N ALA A 84 -12.43 -10.26 20.43
CA ALA A 84 -13.38 -9.61 21.31
C ALA A 84 -14.81 -10.16 21.18
N ILE A 85 -15.24 -10.51 19.97
CA ILE A 85 -16.54 -11.16 19.74
C ILE A 85 -16.60 -12.44 20.57
N VAL A 86 -15.57 -13.30 20.49
CA VAL A 86 -15.53 -14.56 21.23
C VAL A 86 -15.39 -14.31 22.75
N ALA A 87 -14.49 -13.40 23.15
CA ALA A 87 -14.26 -13.09 24.56
C ALA A 87 -15.49 -12.51 25.26
N CYS A 88 -16.35 -11.76 24.55
CA CYS A 88 -17.59 -11.20 25.09
C CYS A 88 -18.55 -12.29 25.61
N PHE A 89 -18.65 -13.41 24.89
CA PHE A 89 -19.49 -14.54 25.30
C PHE A 89 -18.81 -15.43 26.36
N ILE A 90 -17.50 -15.58 26.28
CA ILE A 90 -16.74 -16.50 27.14
C ILE A 90 -16.39 -15.89 28.50
N SER A 91 -16.10 -14.59 28.58
CA SER A 91 -15.71 -13.90 29.82
C SER A 91 -16.73 -14.05 30.96
N PRO A 92 -18.05 -13.92 30.75
CA PRO A 92 -19.04 -14.18 31.79
C PRO A 92 -19.01 -15.62 32.34
N ILE A 93 -18.72 -16.61 31.49
CA ILE A 93 -18.65 -18.03 31.88
C ILE A 93 -17.46 -18.24 32.82
N TYR A 94 -16.28 -17.74 32.43
CA TYR A 94 -15.07 -17.82 33.25
C TYR A 94 -15.20 -17.03 34.56
N GLY A 95 -15.84 -15.86 34.54
CA GLY A 95 -16.16 -15.11 35.75
C GLY A 95 -17.01 -15.94 36.72
N SER A 96 -18.06 -16.60 36.20
CA SER A 96 -18.92 -17.47 37.01
C SER A 96 -18.20 -18.71 37.57
N LEU A 97 -17.24 -19.26 36.82
CA LEU A 97 -16.39 -20.37 37.26
C LEU A 97 -15.44 -19.90 38.36
N SER A 98 -14.82 -18.74 38.18
CA SER A 98 -13.95 -18.12 39.19
C SER A 98 -14.70 -17.97 40.50
N ASP A 99 -15.94 -17.47 40.47
CA ASP A 99 -16.75 -17.23 41.68
C ASP A 99 -17.20 -18.50 42.42
N THR A 100 -17.10 -19.69 41.79
CA THR A 100 -17.37 -20.97 42.46
C THR A 100 -16.24 -21.47 43.35
N LYS A 101 -15.34 -20.58 43.79
CA LYS A 101 -14.16 -20.84 44.64
C LYS A 101 -13.11 -21.78 44.02
N ASN A 102 -13.30 -22.30 42.81
CA ASN A 102 -12.26 -22.99 42.06
C ASN A 102 -11.46 -21.99 41.19
N ARG A 103 -10.73 -21.09 41.83
CA ARG A 103 -9.96 -20.03 41.17
C ARG A 103 -8.75 -20.55 40.36
N LYS A 104 -8.26 -21.76 40.68
CA LYS A 104 -7.12 -22.40 39.98
C LYS A 104 -7.46 -22.75 38.53
N LEU A 105 -8.67 -23.21 38.26
CA LEU A 105 -9.07 -23.68 36.93
C LEU A 105 -9.11 -22.55 35.88
N PRO A 106 -9.78 -21.40 36.11
CA PRO A 106 -9.72 -20.27 35.18
C PRO A 106 -8.29 -19.80 34.87
N ILE A 107 -7.41 -19.75 35.87
CA ILE A 107 -6.01 -19.35 35.69
C ILE A 107 -5.29 -20.30 34.73
N ILE A 108 -5.40 -21.63 34.94
CA ILE A 108 -4.77 -22.62 34.08
C ILE A 108 -5.32 -22.55 32.66
N LEU A 109 -6.64 -22.44 32.50
CA LEU A 109 -7.27 -22.36 31.19
C LEU A 109 -6.82 -21.13 30.41
N THR A 110 -6.80 -19.96 31.04
CA THR A 110 -6.35 -18.72 30.39
C THR A 110 -4.86 -18.79 30.00
N VAL A 111 -3.98 -19.30 30.87
CA VAL A 111 -2.54 -19.44 30.55
C VAL A 111 -2.31 -20.48 29.45
N SER A 112 -3.01 -21.61 29.49
CA SER A 112 -2.91 -22.65 28.46
C SER A 112 -3.38 -22.14 27.10
N ASN A 113 -4.46 -21.35 27.09
CA ASN A 113 -4.99 -20.76 25.87
C ASN A 113 -4.07 -19.69 25.28
N ALA A 114 -3.45 -18.85 26.13
CA ALA A 114 -2.42 -17.91 25.71
C ALA A 114 -1.20 -18.63 25.12
N LEU A 115 -0.81 -19.79 25.69
CA LEU A 115 0.28 -20.62 25.18
C LEU A 115 -0.03 -21.14 23.76
N VAL A 116 -1.24 -21.68 23.54
CA VAL A 116 -1.67 -22.15 22.21
C VAL A 116 -1.70 -20.99 21.21
N THR A 117 -2.23 -19.84 21.62
CA THR A 117 -2.24 -18.61 20.80
C THR A 117 -0.83 -18.21 20.38
N GLY A 118 0.10 -18.15 21.35
CA GLY A 118 1.50 -17.82 21.11
C GLY A 118 2.19 -18.78 20.15
N LEU A 119 1.93 -20.09 20.28
CA LEU A 119 2.46 -21.11 19.36
C LEU A 119 1.98 -20.91 17.92
N ILE A 120 0.68 -20.64 17.73
CA ILE A 120 0.11 -20.42 16.39
C ILE A 120 0.70 -19.18 15.73
N ILE A 121 0.83 -18.07 16.47
CA ILE A 121 1.45 -16.84 15.96
C ILE A 121 2.93 -17.06 15.65
N THR A 122 3.64 -17.83 16.49
CA THR A 122 5.05 -18.21 16.23
C THR A 122 5.18 -18.99 14.93
N ILE A 123 4.31 -19.98 14.69
CA ILE A 123 4.28 -20.74 13.43
C ILE A 123 3.95 -19.82 12.25
N GLY A 124 2.96 -18.93 12.39
CA GLY A 124 2.61 -17.96 11.36
C GLY A 124 3.78 -17.03 11.00
N SER A 125 4.59 -16.64 11.98
CA SER A 125 5.75 -15.77 11.77
C SER A 125 6.88 -16.40 10.93
N ILE A 126 6.93 -17.74 10.83
CA ILE A 126 7.89 -18.45 9.96
C ILE A 126 7.51 -18.25 8.49
N PHE A 127 6.22 -18.17 8.18
CA PHE A 127 5.68 -17.99 6.82
C PHE A 127 5.35 -16.51 6.53
N ARG A 128 6.23 -15.60 6.96
CA ARG A 128 6.07 -14.15 6.73
C ARG A 128 5.96 -13.83 5.24
N GLY A 129 5.16 -12.83 4.88
CA GLY A 129 4.91 -12.45 3.48
C GLY A 129 3.87 -13.30 2.76
N THR A 130 3.14 -14.16 3.48
CA THR A 130 2.01 -14.94 2.91
C THR A 130 0.68 -14.55 3.55
N ARG A 131 -0.42 -14.59 2.79
CA ARG A 131 -1.77 -14.34 3.33
C ARG A 131 -2.16 -15.38 4.40
N ILE A 132 -1.61 -16.58 4.31
CA ILE A 132 -1.81 -17.66 5.29
C ILE A 132 -1.36 -17.22 6.69
N SER A 133 -0.25 -16.48 6.79
CA SER A 133 0.25 -16.03 8.10
C SER A 133 -0.69 -15.02 8.78
N LEU A 134 -1.34 -14.15 8.00
CA LEU A 134 -2.38 -13.23 8.49
C LEU A 134 -3.68 -13.96 8.88
N LEU A 135 -4.06 -15.00 8.14
CA LEU A 135 -5.19 -15.87 8.52
C LEU A 135 -4.90 -16.66 9.80
N LEU A 136 -3.68 -17.17 9.98
CA LEU A 136 -3.25 -17.81 11.21
C LEU A 136 -3.27 -16.83 12.39
N TYR A 137 -2.93 -15.57 12.18
CA TYR A 137 -3.05 -14.52 13.19
C TYR A 137 -4.50 -14.28 13.64
N ILE A 138 -5.45 -14.19 12.70
CA ILE A 138 -6.88 -14.08 13.04
C ILE A 138 -7.35 -15.33 13.80
N PHE A 139 -7.00 -16.51 13.30
CA PHE A 139 -7.35 -17.77 13.94
C PHE A 139 -6.78 -17.87 15.37
N ALA A 140 -5.54 -17.43 15.59
CA ALA A 140 -4.93 -17.35 16.91
C ALA A 140 -5.71 -16.41 17.84
N ASN A 141 -6.19 -15.27 17.35
CA ASN A 141 -7.00 -14.34 18.16
C ASN A 141 -8.38 -14.89 18.52
N VAL A 142 -9.02 -15.63 17.61
CA VAL A 142 -10.25 -16.38 17.90
C VAL A 142 -10.00 -17.36 19.05
N ILE A 143 -8.92 -18.14 18.99
CA ILE A 143 -8.51 -19.04 20.07
C ILE A 143 -8.26 -18.24 21.35
N ASN A 144 -7.52 -17.13 21.29
CA ASN A 144 -7.27 -16.26 22.42
C ASN A 144 -8.57 -15.82 23.12
N GLY A 145 -9.61 -15.54 22.33
CA GLY A 145 -10.95 -15.18 22.80
C GLY A 145 -11.61 -16.28 23.65
N PHE A 146 -11.37 -17.56 23.38
CA PHE A 146 -11.87 -18.69 24.19
C PHE A 146 -11.18 -18.82 25.55
N GLY A 147 -10.00 -18.24 25.73
CA GLY A 147 -9.36 -18.06 27.04
C GLY A 147 -9.81 -16.80 27.78
N GLY A 148 -10.58 -15.95 27.08
CA GLY A 148 -11.12 -14.65 27.50
C GLY A 148 -10.10 -13.61 27.97
N GLY A 149 -8.85 -13.79 27.56
CA GLY A 149 -7.77 -12.80 27.65
C GLY A 149 -7.23 -12.52 29.05
N SER A 150 -6.41 -11.47 29.15
CA SER A 150 -5.68 -11.07 30.35
C SER A 150 -6.58 -10.70 31.53
N LEU A 151 -7.80 -10.25 31.28
CA LEU A 151 -8.71 -9.75 32.31
C LEU A 151 -9.21 -10.86 33.25
N ILE A 152 -9.47 -12.04 32.72
CA ILE A 152 -9.91 -13.19 33.52
C ILE A 152 -8.80 -13.69 34.43
N LEU A 153 -7.55 -13.70 33.93
CA LEU A 153 -6.40 -14.04 34.74
C LEU A 153 -6.27 -13.07 35.92
N LEU A 154 -6.30 -11.76 35.65
CA LEU A 154 -6.20 -10.73 36.68
C LEU A 154 -7.34 -10.86 37.71
N SER A 155 -8.58 -10.99 37.25
CA SER A 155 -9.74 -11.16 38.12
C SER A 155 -9.63 -12.42 38.99
N SER A 156 -9.17 -13.53 38.41
CA SER A 156 -9.02 -14.80 39.14
C SER A 156 -7.84 -14.76 40.12
N CYS A 157 -6.75 -14.07 39.81
CA CYS A 157 -5.62 -13.86 40.72
C CYS A 157 -6.00 -12.98 41.91
N PHE A 158 -6.70 -11.86 41.68
CA PHE A 158 -7.20 -11.02 42.77
C PHE A 158 -8.23 -11.78 43.63
N GLY A 159 -9.16 -12.51 43.01
CA GLY A 159 -10.12 -13.36 43.72
C GLY A 159 -9.47 -14.49 44.52
N TYR A 160 -8.39 -15.08 44.02
CA TYR A 160 -7.65 -16.11 44.76
C TYR A 160 -6.93 -15.54 45.99
N VAL A 161 -6.42 -14.31 45.92
CA VAL A 161 -5.85 -13.60 47.07
C VAL A 161 -6.92 -13.25 48.11
N THR A 162 -8.10 -12.79 47.65
CA THR A 162 -9.21 -12.48 48.56
C THR A 162 -9.70 -13.73 49.30
N ASP A 163 -9.61 -14.90 48.66
CA ASP A 163 -10.01 -16.18 49.27
C ASP A 163 -8.95 -16.73 50.26
N ILE A 164 -7.67 -16.33 50.15
CA ILE A 164 -6.58 -16.77 51.04
C ILE A 164 -6.45 -15.88 52.27
N PHE A 165 -6.50 -14.56 52.09
CA PHE A 165 -6.23 -13.59 53.16
C PHE A 165 -7.53 -12.97 53.66
N ILE A 166 -7.99 -13.44 54.83
CA ILE A 166 -9.22 -12.96 55.48
C ILE A 166 -9.00 -11.61 56.19
N GLU A 167 -7.79 -11.38 56.70
CA GLU A 167 -7.47 -10.13 57.40
C GLU A 167 -7.31 -8.96 56.43
N LYS A 168 -7.99 -7.85 56.73
CA LYS A 168 -8.05 -6.65 55.87
C LYS A 168 -6.67 -6.07 55.56
N GLU A 169 -5.77 -6.02 56.54
CA GLU A 169 -4.41 -5.48 56.32
C GLU A 169 -3.57 -6.38 55.40
N GLN A 170 -3.57 -7.69 55.66
CA GLN A 170 -2.83 -8.67 54.85
C GLN A 170 -3.36 -8.71 53.41
N HIS A 171 -4.68 -8.60 53.27
CA HIS A 171 -5.37 -8.54 51.99
C HIS A 171 -4.93 -7.32 51.15
N ILE A 172 -4.90 -6.12 51.75
CA ILE A 172 -4.46 -4.90 51.08
C ILE A 172 -2.98 -4.99 50.68
N GLN A 173 -2.13 -5.50 51.56
CA GLN A 173 -0.71 -5.71 51.26
C GLN A 173 -0.53 -6.70 50.11
N ALA A 174 -1.31 -7.78 50.08
CA ALA A 174 -1.21 -8.79 49.04
C ALA A 174 -1.60 -8.24 47.66
N ILE A 175 -2.70 -7.47 47.58
CA ILE A 175 -3.10 -6.79 46.34
C ILE A 175 -1.99 -5.85 45.85
N ALA A 176 -1.40 -5.05 46.74
CA ALA A 176 -0.33 -4.13 46.38
C ALA A 176 0.91 -4.84 45.82
N VAL A 177 1.30 -5.99 46.38
CA VAL A 177 2.43 -6.79 45.88
C VAL A 177 2.12 -7.40 44.51
N ILE A 178 0.87 -7.84 44.27
CA ILE A 178 0.46 -8.31 42.93
C ILE A 178 0.49 -7.17 41.92
N GLU A 179 -0.04 -5.99 42.26
CA GLU A 179 0.01 -4.83 41.37
C GLU A 179 1.46 -4.43 41.03
N ALA A 180 2.38 -4.49 42.00
CA ALA A 180 3.79 -4.26 41.76
C ALA A 180 4.38 -5.31 40.79
N ALA A 181 4.05 -6.60 40.98
CA ALA A 181 4.49 -7.68 40.09
C ALA A 181 3.95 -7.52 38.65
N LEU A 182 2.70 -7.06 38.50
CA LEU A 182 2.09 -6.77 37.19
C LEU A 182 2.84 -5.65 36.46
N ASN A 183 3.05 -4.51 37.12
CA ASN A 183 3.77 -3.37 36.54
C ASN A 183 5.22 -3.73 36.19
N LEU A 184 5.90 -4.49 37.05
CA LEU A 184 7.24 -5.00 36.78
C LEU A 184 7.25 -5.91 35.54
N GLY A 185 6.22 -6.75 35.38
CA GLY A 185 6.06 -7.61 34.20
C GLY A 185 5.96 -6.81 32.90
N VAL A 186 5.19 -5.71 32.90
CA VAL A 186 5.10 -4.79 31.75
C VAL A 186 6.46 -4.20 31.39
N VAL A 187 7.18 -3.64 32.36
CA VAL A 187 8.50 -3.03 32.15
C VAL A 187 9.49 -4.05 31.60
N VAL A 188 9.58 -5.23 32.22
CA VAL A 188 10.50 -6.29 31.78
C VAL A 188 10.12 -6.81 30.39
N GLY A 189 8.83 -6.90 30.05
CA GLY A 189 8.38 -7.28 28.71
C GLY A 189 8.90 -6.34 27.61
N TYR A 190 8.72 -5.02 27.75
CA TYR A 190 9.24 -4.05 26.79
C TYR A 190 10.77 -3.97 26.78
N LEU A 191 11.42 -4.12 27.94
CA LEU A 191 12.87 -4.16 28.05
C LEU A 191 13.46 -5.36 27.30
N LEU A 192 12.90 -6.55 27.48
CA LEU A 192 13.30 -7.76 26.74
C LEU A 192 13.08 -7.59 25.24
N CYS A 193 11.94 -7.01 24.85
CA CYS A 193 11.66 -6.69 23.45
C CYS A 193 12.73 -5.77 22.84
N THR A 194 13.10 -4.71 23.56
CA THR A 194 14.15 -3.76 23.15
C THR A 194 15.50 -4.45 22.99
N PHE A 195 15.88 -5.28 23.97
CA PHE A 195 17.14 -6.01 23.93
C PHE A 195 17.20 -7.00 22.75
N VAL A 196 16.12 -7.74 22.51
CA VAL A 196 16.06 -8.70 21.40
C VAL A 196 16.13 -7.97 20.05
N PHE A 197 15.41 -6.86 19.88
CA PHE A 197 15.53 -6.05 18.66
C PHE A 197 16.92 -5.42 18.47
N GLN A 198 17.66 -5.09 19.54
CA GLN A 198 19.05 -4.62 19.44
C GLN A 198 20.01 -5.69 18.92
N LEU A 199 19.72 -6.96 19.15
CA LEU A 199 20.52 -8.08 18.66
C LEU A 199 20.26 -8.41 17.17
N HIS A 200 19.49 -7.59 16.45
CA HIS A 200 19.01 -7.88 15.10
C HIS A 200 18.28 -9.22 14.99
N ALA A 201 17.66 -9.65 16.09
CA ALA A 201 16.90 -10.89 16.16
C ALA A 201 15.66 -10.85 15.28
N GLN A 202 15.32 -12.00 14.69
CA GLN A 202 14.10 -12.14 13.90
C GLN A 202 12.87 -12.25 14.83
N ILE A 203 11.70 -11.83 14.34
CA ILE A 203 10.45 -11.76 15.13
C ILE A 203 10.09 -13.09 15.80
N TRP A 204 10.31 -14.22 15.11
CA TRP A 204 10.02 -15.55 15.67
C TRP A 204 10.83 -15.84 16.95
N GLN A 205 12.01 -15.24 17.12
CA GLN A 205 12.82 -15.43 18.33
C GLN A 205 12.19 -14.76 19.55
N ILE A 206 11.60 -13.57 19.37
CA ILE A 206 10.81 -12.88 20.42
C ILE A 206 9.61 -13.75 20.81
N LEU A 207 8.94 -14.35 19.82
CA LEU A 207 7.78 -15.20 20.04
C LEU A 207 8.14 -16.52 20.76
N VAL A 208 9.33 -17.09 20.50
CA VAL A 208 9.84 -18.24 21.26
C VAL A 208 10.05 -17.89 22.73
N VAL A 209 10.65 -16.74 23.04
CA VAL A 209 10.81 -16.26 24.43
C VAL A 209 9.44 -16.10 25.10
N HIS A 210 8.46 -15.53 24.39
CA HIS A 210 7.08 -15.41 24.84
C HIS A 210 6.46 -16.77 25.22
N VAL A 211 6.63 -17.80 24.37
CA VAL A 211 6.15 -19.17 24.62
C VAL A 211 6.84 -19.78 25.85
N LEU A 212 8.17 -19.64 25.98
CA LEU A 212 8.92 -20.18 27.13
C LEU A 212 8.45 -19.57 28.46
N LEU A 213 8.16 -18.27 28.50
CA LEU A 213 7.61 -17.61 29.68
C LEU A 213 6.23 -18.15 30.05
N LEU A 214 5.38 -18.47 29.07
CA LEU A 214 4.06 -19.06 29.32
C LEU A 214 4.13 -20.51 29.77
N VAL A 215 5.07 -21.31 29.24
CA VAL A 215 5.33 -22.66 29.73
C VAL A 215 5.73 -22.63 31.21
N LEU A 216 6.60 -21.69 31.59
CA LEU A 216 6.98 -21.49 32.99
C LEU A 216 5.78 -21.04 33.85
N ALA A 217 4.97 -20.10 33.37
CA ALA A 217 3.77 -19.65 34.07
C ALA A 217 2.75 -20.80 34.27
N LEU A 218 2.58 -21.65 33.25
CA LEU A 218 1.70 -22.82 33.30
C LEU A 218 2.22 -23.86 34.29
N PHE A 219 3.53 -24.13 34.27
CA PHE A 219 4.18 -25.02 35.22
C PHE A 219 3.97 -24.53 36.66
N ILE A 220 4.20 -23.25 36.93
CA ILE A 220 3.98 -22.66 38.26
C ILE A 220 2.51 -22.77 38.67
N SER A 221 1.59 -22.52 37.74
CA SER A 221 0.15 -22.62 37.97
C SER A 221 -0.29 -24.04 38.31
N LEU A 222 0.26 -25.05 37.65
CA LEU A 222 -0.08 -26.46 37.89
C LEU A 222 0.46 -26.96 39.24
N VAL A 223 1.71 -26.63 39.55
CA VAL A 223 2.44 -27.18 40.71
C VAL A 223 2.13 -26.43 42.01
N PHE A 224 2.08 -25.10 41.99
CA PHE A 224 2.07 -24.30 43.23
C PHE A 224 0.69 -23.75 43.62
N LEU A 225 -0.25 -23.59 42.68
CA LEU A 225 -1.62 -23.21 43.04
C LEU A 225 -2.34 -24.40 43.68
N LYS A 226 -3.01 -24.15 44.80
CA LYS A 226 -3.85 -25.16 45.46
C LYS A 226 -5.29 -25.01 44.97
N SER A 227 -5.91 -26.14 44.63
CA SER A 227 -7.37 -26.16 44.46
C SER A 227 -8.00 -26.17 45.86
N GLN A 228 -8.90 -25.23 46.12
CA GLN A 228 -9.71 -25.29 47.35
C GLN A 228 -10.94 -26.18 47.08
N PRO A 229 -11.17 -27.25 47.87
CA PRO A 229 -12.34 -28.10 47.69
C PRO A 229 -13.61 -27.33 48.05
N VAL A 230 -14.62 -27.42 47.18
CA VAL A 230 -15.91 -26.76 47.35
C VAL A 230 -16.72 -27.54 48.39
N SER A 231 -16.67 -27.12 49.67
CA SER A 231 -17.63 -27.59 50.67
C SER A 231 -18.97 -26.90 50.45
N GLY A 232 -19.92 -27.59 49.81
CA GLY A 232 -21.31 -27.12 49.66
C GLY A 232 -21.62 -26.39 48.35
N SER A 233 -21.27 -26.98 47.21
CA SER A 233 -21.77 -26.52 45.90
C SER A 233 -23.28 -26.79 45.81
N SER A 234 -24.11 -25.82 46.20
CA SER A 234 -25.44 -25.73 45.63
C SER A 234 -25.26 -25.50 44.12
N SER A 235 -25.83 -26.36 43.30
CA SER A 235 -25.86 -26.23 41.84
C SER A 235 -26.73 -25.03 41.46
N VAL A 236 -26.26 -23.82 41.73
CA VAL A 236 -26.94 -22.60 41.29
C VAL A 236 -26.89 -22.59 39.77
N ASN A 237 -28.06 -22.64 39.14
CA ASN A 237 -28.25 -22.67 37.70
C ASN A 237 -27.35 -21.66 36.98
N LEU A 238 -26.69 -22.08 35.89
CA LEU A 238 -25.81 -21.23 35.08
C LEU A 238 -26.53 -19.94 34.64
N ALA A 239 -27.81 -20.03 34.30
CA ALA A 239 -28.66 -18.89 33.97
C ALA A 239 -28.81 -17.88 35.13
N MET A 240 -28.87 -18.34 36.37
CA MET A 240 -28.94 -17.46 37.54
C MET A 240 -27.59 -16.75 37.77
N LYS A 241 -26.46 -17.42 37.53
CA LYS A 241 -25.12 -16.82 37.61
C LYS A 241 -24.88 -15.81 36.49
N ILE A 242 -25.38 -16.04 35.27
CA ILE A 242 -25.31 -15.08 34.17
C ILE A 242 -26.17 -13.83 34.47
N LYS A 243 -27.34 -14.01 35.08
CA LYS A 243 -28.25 -12.90 35.43
C LYS A 243 -27.81 -12.10 36.66
N ARG A 244 -27.16 -12.73 37.64
CA ARG A 244 -26.77 -12.10 38.92
C ARG A 244 -26.01 -10.77 38.76
N PRO A 245 -24.99 -10.66 37.90
CA PRO A 245 -24.31 -9.40 37.70
C PRO A 245 -25.19 -8.27 37.12
N PHE A 246 -26.22 -8.59 36.33
CA PHE A 246 -27.17 -7.59 35.84
C PHE A 246 -28.04 -7.07 36.99
N PHE A 247 -28.46 -7.96 37.89
CA PHE A 247 -29.17 -7.58 39.11
C PHE A 247 -28.28 -6.76 40.06
N ASP A 248 -27.02 -7.16 40.27
CA ASP A 248 -26.07 -6.40 41.10
C ASP A 248 -25.83 -4.99 40.54
N THR A 249 -25.73 -4.87 39.21
CA THR A 249 -25.60 -3.57 38.52
C THR A 249 -26.85 -2.72 38.72
N ARG A 250 -28.04 -3.31 38.52
CA ARG A 250 -29.33 -2.65 38.71
C ARG A 250 -29.51 -2.17 40.15
N ASP A 251 -29.20 -3.02 41.11
CA ASP A 251 -29.35 -2.73 42.54
C ASP A 251 -28.37 -1.61 42.97
N LEU A 252 -27.15 -1.59 42.43
CA LEU A 252 -26.23 -0.45 42.63
C LEU A 252 -26.82 0.84 42.06
N ILE A 253 -27.30 0.82 40.81
CA ILE A 253 -27.90 2.00 40.16
C ILE A 253 -29.09 2.52 40.97
N MET A 254 -29.96 1.61 41.46
CA MET A 254 -31.09 1.98 42.32
C MET A 254 -30.63 2.62 43.63
N ASN A 255 -29.61 2.06 44.29
CA ASN A 255 -29.04 2.62 45.52
C ASN A 255 -28.42 4.01 45.28
N LEU A 256 -27.67 4.18 44.20
CA LEU A 256 -27.07 5.47 43.85
C LEU A 256 -28.14 6.51 43.46
N LYS A 257 -29.22 6.08 42.81
CA LYS A 257 -30.38 6.94 42.49
C LYS A 257 -31.07 7.42 43.76
N HIS A 258 -31.30 6.52 44.72
CA HIS A 258 -31.92 6.85 46.00
C HIS A 258 -31.10 7.89 46.79
N ASN A 259 -29.77 7.80 46.70
CA ASN A 259 -28.86 8.73 47.39
C ASN A 259 -28.55 10.01 46.60
N ASN A 260 -29.20 10.27 45.45
CA ASN A 260 -28.90 11.38 44.53
C ASN A 260 -27.43 11.42 44.02
N LEU A 261 -26.73 10.29 44.06
CA LEU A 261 -25.33 10.15 43.64
C LEU A 261 -25.17 9.63 42.20
N LEU A 262 -26.26 9.17 41.58
CA LEU A 262 -26.24 8.52 40.28
C LEU A 262 -25.66 9.42 39.18
N PHE A 263 -26.00 10.71 39.17
CA PHE A 263 -25.50 11.64 38.14
C PHE A 263 -23.98 11.80 38.21
N SER A 264 -23.44 12.10 39.40
CA SER A 264 -22.00 12.22 39.63
C SER A 264 -21.26 10.91 39.33
N PHE A 265 -21.81 9.77 39.76
CA PHE A 265 -21.24 8.46 39.45
C PHE A 265 -21.17 8.22 37.94
N SER A 266 -22.25 8.47 37.21
CA SER A 266 -22.31 8.27 35.75
C SER A 266 -21.32 9.16 35.00
N ILE A 267 -21.13 10.42 35.41
CA ILE A 267 -20.14 11.31 34.79
C ILE A 267 -18.72 10.81 35.00
N LEU A 268 -18.36 10.43 36.24
CA LEU A 268 -17.03 9.92 36.55
C LEU A 268 -16.76 8.59 35.83
N LEU A 269 -17.79 7.76 35.69
CA LEU A 269 -17.70 6.50 34.98
C LEU A 269 -17.51 6.70 33.47
N LEU A 270 -18.24 7.65 32.89
CA LEU A 270 -18.15 8.01 31.47
C LEU A 270 -16.79 8.65 31.14
N SER A 271 -16.26 9.51 32.02
CA SER A 271 -14.95 10.10 31.83
C SER A 271 -13.82 9.06 31.92
N LEU A 272 -13.92 8.10 32.83
CA LEU A 272 -12.99 6.97 32.90
C LEU A 272 -13.09 6.12 31.62
N PHE A 273 -14.30 5.87 31.12
CA PHE A 273 -14.53 5.11 29.89
C PHE A 273 -13.86 5.77 28.68
N PHE A 274 -14.11 7.05 28.43
CA PHE A 274 -13.52 7.76 27.28
C PHE A 274 -12.00 7.86 27.37
N TYR A 275 -11.44 8.05 28.57
CA TYR A 275 -10.00 8.08 28.74
C TYR A 275 -9.35 6.72 28.48
N GLU A 276 -9.91 5.62 28.99
CA GLU A 276 -9.38 4.28 28.75
C GLU A 276 -9.53 3.87 27.27
N LEU A 277 -10.65 4.26 26.65
CA LEU A 277 -10.87 4.11 25.22
C LEU A 277 -9.77 4.81 24.41
N PHE A 278 -9.46 6.07 24.75
CA PHE A 278 -8.35 6.82 24.16
C PHE A 278 -7.00 6.12 24.39
N ARG A 279 -6.67 5.76 25.64
CA ARG A 279 -5.36 5.17 25.99
C ARG A 279 -5.09 3.87 25.23
N MET A 280 -6.11 3.01 25.09
CA MET A 280 -6.00 1.75 24.38
C MET A 280 -6.05 1.93 22.85
N GLY A 281 -6.76 2.94 22.35
CA GLY A 281 -6.78 3.25 20.90
C GLY A 281 -5.43 3.77 20.43
N SER A 282 -4.83 4.67 21.20
CA SER A 282 -3.54 5.26 20.89
C SER A 282 -2.42 4.22 20.79
N SER A 283 -2.42 3.14 21.59
CA SER A 283 -1.35 2.13 21.51
C SER A 283 -1.29 1.40 20.16
N SER A 284 -2.43 1.21 19.50
CA SER A 284 -2.51 0.58 18.17
C SER A 284 -2.07 1.54 17.06
N VAL A 285 -2.28 2.84 17.26
CA VAL A 285 -1.90 3.89 16.31
C VAL A 285 -0.43 4.31 16.48
N TYR A 286 0.10 4.31 17.70
CA TYR A 286 1.46 4.77 18.00
C TYR A 286 2.52 3.98 17.26
N TYR A 287 2.35 2.66 17.08
CA TYR A 287 3.29 1.87 16.29
C TYR A 287 3.38 2.39 14.86
N LEU A 288 2.24 2.47 14.16
CA LEU A 288 2.17 2.94 12.78
C LEU A 288 2.64 4.39 12.64
N TYR A 289 2.27 5.26 13.59
CA TYR A 289 2.66 6.66 13.60
C TYR A 289 4.18 6.85 13.80
N LEU A 290 4.77 6.17 14.77
CA LEU A 290 6.22 6.24 15.03
C LEU A 290 7.00 5.65 13.86
N HIS A 291 6.49 4.59 13.24
CA HIS A 291 7.10 3.99 12.08
C HIS A 291 7.06 4.91 10.85
N ARG A 292 5.95 5.64 10.63
CA ARG A 292 5.87 6.73 9.64
C ARG A 292 6.94 7.81 9.85
N MET A 293 7.32 8.06 11.10
CA MET A 293 8.40 8.99 11.44
C MET A 293 9.79 8.39 11.24
N SER A 294 9.92 7.25 10.56
CA SER A 294 11.15 6.49 10.30
C SER A 294 11.87 6.06 11.59
N LEU A 295 11.09 5.72 12.63
CA LEU A 295 11.63 5.05 13.82
C LEU A 295 11.64 3.54 13.58
N ASN A 296 12.80 2.93 13.85
CA ASN A 296 12.97 1.48 13.77
C ASN A 296 12.26 0.79 14.95
N ASP A 297 11.96 -0.51 14.80
CA ASP A 297 11.32 -1.32 15.85
C ASP A 297 12.05 -1.25 17.21
N THR A 298 13.39 -1.16 17.20
CA THR A 298 14.20 -0.98 18.41
C THR A 298 13.92 0.35 19.11
N GLN A 299 13.75 1.43 18.35
CA GLN A 299 13.47 2.76 18.90
C GLN A 299 12.03 2.84 19.43
N TYR A 300 11.09 2.19 18.74
CA TYR A 300 9.72 1.99 19.23
C TYR A 300 9.71 1.27 20.59
N ALA A 301 10.38 0.12 20.70
CA ALA A 301 10.44 -0.63 21.95
C ALA A 301 11.14 0.16 23.07
N THR A 302 12.18 0.92 22.75
CA THR A 302 12.89 1.80 23.70
C THR A 302 11.98 2.90 24.23
N TYR A 303 11.18 3.54 23.37
CA TYR A 303 10.23 4.58 23.75
C TYR A 303 9.25 4.07 24.81
N PHE A 304 8.59 2.93 24.54
CA PHE A 304 7.63 2.34 25.49
C PHE A 304 8.31 1.83 26.77
N THR A 305 9.55 1.33 26.69
CA THR A 305 10.32 0.96 27.88
C THR A 305 10.52 2.17 28.81
N CYS A 306 10.97 3.31 28.26
CA CYS A 306 11.14 4.55 29.00
C CYS A 306 9.82 5.07 29.59
N GLU A 307 8.74 5.02 28.80
CA GLU A 307 7.39 5.38 29.26
C GLU A 307 6.95 4.53 30.47
N GLN A 308 7.09 3.21 30.40
CA GLN A 308 6.63 2.31 31.46
C GLN A 308 7.48 2.39 32.73
N ILE A 309 8.79 2.62 32.61
CA ILE A 309 9.66 2.91 33.75
C ILE A 309 9.21 4.23 34.42
N GLY A 310 8.96 5.27 33.61
CA GLY A 310 8.44 6.55 34.09
C GLY A 310 7.10 6.40 34.81
N THR A 311 6.19 5.61 34.27
CA THR A 311 4.89 5.30 34.88
C THR A 311 5.05 4.63 36.24
N CYS A 312 5.97 3.67 36.38
CA CYS A 312 6.25 3.03 37.67
C CYS A 312 6.80 4.02 38.71
N LEU A 313 7.77 4.86 38.32
CA LEU A 313 8.32 5.92 39.19
C LEU A 313 7.24 6.93 39.60
N THR A 314 6.35 7.24 38.68
CA THR A 314 5.22 8.15 38.88
C THR A 314 4.22 7.61 39.92
N LEU A 315 3.92 6.30 39.91
CA LEU A 315 3.07 5.68 40.93
C LEU A 315 3.70 5.72 42.33
N ILE A 316 5.02 5.51 42.41
CA ILE A 316 5.77 5.66 43.66
C ILE A 316 5.71 7.11 44.14
N PHE A 317 5.91 8.07 43.23
CA PHE A 317 5.82 9.49 43.54
C PHE A 317 4.41 9.89 43.99
N LEU A 318 3.35 9.36 43.37
CA LEU A 318 1.96 9.56 43.82
C LEU A 318 1.75 9.10 45.27
N ALA A 319 2.30 7.94 45.65
CA ALA A 319 2.23 7.45 47.02
C ALA A 319 2.95 8.40 48.00
N LEU A 320 4.11 8.96 47.61
CA LEU A 320 4.84 9.95 48.40
C LEU A 320 4.08 11.27 48.52
N LEU A 321 3.49 11.77 47.43
CA LEU A 321 2.66 12.99 47.42
C LEU A 321 1.48 12.88 48.38
N ARG A 322 0.78 11.73 48.40
CA ARG A 322 -0.32 11.49 49.33
C ARG A 322 0.15 11.47 50.77
N LYS A 323 1.26 10.78 51.05
CA LYS A 323 1.82 10.66 52.41
C LYS A 323 2.31 12.00 52.95
N ARG A 324 2.98 12.82 52.13
CA ARG A 324 3.65 14.04 52.58
C ARG A 324 2.80 15.29 52.48
N TRP A 325 2.02 15.45 51.41
CA TRP A 325 1.34 16.70 51.06
C TRP A 325 -0.19 16.60 51.03
N LYS A 326 -0.78 15.42 51.22
CA LYS A 326 -2.25 15.21 51.31
C LYS A 326 -3.04 15.93 50.20
N ILE A 327 -2.51 15.92 48.98
CA ILE A 327 -3.15 16.57 47.83
C ILE A 327 -4.46 15.84 47.51
N ASN A 328 -5.51 16.59 47.20
CA ASN A 328 -6.81 16.04 46.80
C ASN A 328 -6.69 15.26 45.48
N ASP A 329 -7.21 14.03 45.44
CA ASP A 329 -7.19 13.12 44.28
C ASP A 329 -7.84 13.76 43.04
N ILE A 330 -8.87 14.61 43.19
CA ILE A 330 -9.50 15.32 42.07
C ILE A 330 -8.51 16.27 41.38
N ARG A 331 -7.70 17.00 42.15
CA ARG A 331 -6.70 17.93 41.59
C ARG A 331 -5.61 17.18 40.83
N LEU A 332 -5.15 16.06 41.37
CA LEU A 332 -4.18 15.19 40.71
C LEU A 332 -4.75 14.58 39.43
N SER A 333 -6.04 14.23 39.43
CA SER A 333 -6.75 13.73 38.25
C SER A 333 -6.78 14.77 37.12
N ILE A 334 -7.08 16.04 37.44
CA ILE A 334 -7.08 17.15 36.46
C ILE A 334 -5.67 17.36 35.90
N VAL A 335 -4.64 17.35 36.75
CA VAL A 335 -3.24 17.47 36.32
C VAL A 335 -2.88 16.34 35.35
N GLY A 336 -3.28 15.10 35.64
CA GLY A 336 -3.08 13.95 34.74
C GLY A 336 -3.73 14.15 33.36
N LEU A 337 -4.95 14.70 33.31
CA LEU A 337 -5.62 15.02 32.04
C LEU A 337 -4.89 16.11 31.26
N CYS A 338 -4.53 17.21 31.90
CA CYS A 338 -3.82 18.32 31.24
C CYS A 338 -2.48 17.83 30.66
N LEU A 339 -1.75 17.00 31.40
CA LEU A 339 -0.49 16.42 30.92
C LEU A 339 -0.70 15.44 29.77
N SER A 340 -1.78 14.65 29.79
CA SER A 340 -2.13 13.80 28.64
C SER A 340 -2.41 14.62 27.38
N LEU A 341 -3.08 15.77 27.51
CA LEU A 341 -3.33 16.69 26.39
C LEU A 341 -2.03 17.29 25.86
N ILE A 342 -1.14 17.73 26.75
CA ILE A 342 0.17 18.29 26.37
C ILE A 342 0.99 17.26 25.58
N GLY A 343 1.01 16.00 26.02
CA GLY A 343 1.74 14.96 25.31
C GLY A 343 1.18 14.66 23.92
N LEU A 344 -0.14 14.70 23.76
CA LEU A 344 -0.76 14.59 22.43
C LEU A 344 -0.38 15.75 21.52
N ILE A 345 -0.36 16.98 22.04
CA ILE A 345 0.08 18.15 21.28
C ILE A 345 1.55 17.99 20.85
N LEU A 346 2.42 17.52 21.74
CA LEU A 346 3.82 17.24 21.42
C LEU A 346 3.96 16.16 20.34
N PHE A 347 3.14 15.12 20.38
CA PHE A 347 3.07 14.13 19.30
C PHE A 347 2.66 14.76 17.97
N THR A 348 1.66 15.65 17.93
CA THR A 348 1.26 16.32 16.69
C THR A 348 2.41 17.11 16.03
N PHE A 349 3.21 17.80 16.84
CA PHE A 349 4.37 18.58 16.36
C PHE A 349 5.64 17.74 16.11
N ALA A 350 5.63 16.43 16.42
CA ALA A 350 6.76 15.54 16.18
C ALA A 350 7.12 15.40 14.68
N SER A 351 6.21 15.75 13.78
CA SER A 351 6.45 15.84 12.33
C SER A 351 7.56 16.83 11.95
N ILE A 352 7.82 17.83 12.81
CA ILE A 352 8.81 18.88 12.62
C ILE A 352 10.14 18.48 13.28
N ASN A 353 10.08 17.95 14.50
CA ASN A 353 11.26 17.55 15.25
C ASN A 353 11.02 16.21 15.99
N LYS A 354 11.77 15.18 15.58
CA LYS A 354 11.71 13.84 16.18
C LYS A 354 12.04 13.82 17.69
N ALA A 355 12.76 14.82 18.20
CA ALA A 355 13.03 14.94 19.64
C ALA A 355 11.76 15.20 20.46
N MET A 356 10.70 15.74 19.86
CA MET A 356 9.42 15.97 20.55
C MET A 356 8.70 14.67 20.93
N ILE A 357 8.99 13.57 20.24
CA ILE A 357 8.51 12.23 20.59
C ILE A 357 9.01 11.87 22.00
N PHE A 358 10.31 11.98 22.24
CA PHE A 358 10.89 11.73 23.55
C PHE A 358 10.47 12.79 24.59
N GLY A 359 10.21 14.02 24.15
CA GLY A 359 9.62 15.08 24.97
C GLY A 359 8.20 14.80 25.46
N ALA A 360 7.45 13.92 24.79
CA ALA A 360 6.11 13.51 25.23
C ALA A 360 6.15 12.51 26.41
N ILE A 361 7.27 11.81 26.63
CA ILE A 361 7.40 10.75 27.66
C ILE A 361 7.06 11.27 29.08
N PRO A 362 7.59 12.41 29.56
CA PRO A 362 7.23 12.96 30.89
C PRO A 362 5.73 13.29 31.03
N SER A 363 5.10 13.75 29.96
CA SER A 363 3.68 14.08 29.98
C SER A 363 2.79 12.83 29.99
N MET A 364 3.20 11.79 29.25
CA MET A 364 2.50 10.51 29.16
C MET A 364 2.67 9.68 30.44
N MET A 365 3.85 9.66 31.07
CA MET A 365 4.04 8.94 32.33
C MET A 365 3.16 9.51 33.46
N LEU A 366 2.97 10.83 33.50
CA LEU A 366 2.14 11.51 34.51
C LEU A 366 0.64 11.42 34.22
N ALA A 367 0.26 11.05 32.99
CA ALA A 367 -1.13 10.87 32.60
C ALA A 367 -1.83 9.76 33.41
N ILE A 368 -1.08 8.80 33.96
CA ILE A 368 -1.63 7.71 34.80
C ILE A 368 -2.35 8.21 36.06
N TYR A 369 -2.11 9.44 36.50
CA TYR A 369 -2.84 10.03 37.63
C TYR A 369 -4.34 10.10 37.41
N PHE A 370 -4.78 10.33 36.16
CA PHE A 370 -6.21 10.42 35.88
C PHE A 370 -6.96 9.12 36.24
N PRO A 371 -6.68 7.95 35.61
CA PRO A 371 -7.44 6.74 35.88
C PRO A 371 -7.27 6.25 37.33
N VAL A 372 -6.09 6.42 37.93
CA VAL A 372 -5.82 5.96 39.31
C VAL A 372 -6.59 6.80 40.32
N CYS A 373 -6.49 8.13 40.27
CA CYS A 373 -7.17 9.02 41.20
C CYS A 373 -8.69 8.99 41.01
N LEU A 374 -9.16 8.88 39.76
CA LEU A 374 -10.58 8.83 39.47
C LEU A 374 -11.25 7.57 40.03
N ARG A 375 -10.60 6.39 39.93
CA ARG A 375 -11.08 5.15 40.56
C ARG A 375 -11.21 5.28 42.08
N ILE A 376 -10.30 6.00 42.72
CA ILE A 376 -10.35 6.28 44.16
C ILE A 376 -11.51 7.22 44.51
N VAL A 377 -11.74 8.27 43.71
CA VAL A 377 -12.89 9.17 43.89
C VAL A 377 -14.21 8.41 43.74
N ILE A 378 -14.32 7.54 42.73
CA ILE A 378 -15.48 6.66 42.53
C ILE A 378 -15.66 5.72 43.74
N ALA A 379 -14.57 5.13 44.25
CA ALA A 379 -14.61 4.23 45.39
C ALA A 379 -15.05 4.92 46.71
N HIS A 380 -14.75 6.20 46.90
CA HIS A 380 -15.22 6.99 48.03
C HIS A 380 -16.70 7.41 47.89
N LEU A 381 -17.19 7.57 46.66
CA LEU A 381 -18.58 7.96 46.38
C LEU A 381 -19.56 6.79 46.60
N VAL A 382 -19.10 5.55 46.43
CA VAL A 382 -19.93 4.34 46.60
C VAL A 382 -19.91 3.86 48.06
N PRO A 383 -21.08 3.56 48.66
CA PRO A 383 -21.17 3.00 50.01
C PRO A 383 -20.39 1.67 50.17
N GLU A 384 -19.82 1.41 51.35
CA GLU A 384 -18.98 0.22 51.58
C GLU A 384 -19.64 -1.11 51.18
N ARG A 385 -20.95 -1.26 51.46
CA ARG A 385 -21.74 -2.45 51.11
C ARG A 385 -21.83 -2.75 49.61
N ASP A 386 -21.60 -1.73 48.78
CA ASP A 386 -21.82 -1.75 47.35
C ASP A 386 -20.49 -1.62 46.56
N LYS A 387 -19.34 -1.53 47.24
CA LYS A 387 -18.00 -1.39 46.62
C LYS A 387 -17.65 -2.57 45.71
N ASP A 388 -17.96 -3.80 46.10
CA ASP A 388 -17.69 -4.99 45.29
C ASP A 388 -18.48 -4.99 43.98
N LYS A 389 -19.73 -4.50 44.02
CA LYS A 389 -20.56 -4.32 42.83
C LYS A 389 -19.96 -3.26 41.89
N MET A 390 -19.45 -2.16 42.45
CA MET A 390 -18.77 -1.11 41.69
C MET A 390 -17.49 -1.61 41.03
N ILE A 391 -16.65 -2.37 41.74
CA ILE A 391 -15.43 -2.98 41.18
C ILE A 391 -15.77 -3.88 40.00
N ASN A 392 -16.82 -4.69 40.12
CA ASN A 392 -17.31 -5.54 39.03
C ASN A 392 -17.79 -4.73 37.82
N ILE A 393 -18.45 -3.59 38.03
CA ILE A 393 -18.84 -2.68 36.93
C ILE A 393 -17.62 -2.05 36.27
N LEU A 394 -16.64 -1.59 37.06
CA LEU A 394 -15.39 -1.05 36.51
C LEU A 394 -14.65 -2.10 35.66
N LEU A 395 -14.57 -3.35 36.14
CA LEU A 395 -14.01 -4.49 35.39
C LEU A 395 -14.80 -4.82 34.12
N ARG A 396 -16.12 -4.62 34.10
CA ARG A 396 -16.97 -4.84 32.92
C ARG A 396 -16.85 -3.72 31.90
N ILE A 397 -16.74 -2.48 32.36
CA ILE A 397 -16.44 -1.33 31.50
C ILE A 397 -15.05 -1.49 30.90
N LEU A 398 -14.13 -2.13 31.64
CA LEU A 398 -12.84 -2.54 31.13
C LEU A 398 -12.97 -3.47 29.90
N HIS A 399 -13.89 -4.44 29.96
CA HIS A 399 -14.24 -5.29 28.82
C HIS A 399 -14.96 -4.51 27.71
N LEU A 400 -15.88 -3.62 28.09
CA LEU A 400 -16.69 -2.85 27.14
C LEU A 400 -15.84 -1.89 26.32
N TYR A 401 -14.86 -1.18 26.90
CA TYR A 401 -13.97 -0.34 26.09
C TYR A 401 -13.13 -1.21 25.15
N LEU A 402 -12.69 -2.40 25.56
CA LEU A 402 -11.88 -3.26 24.70
C LEU A 402 -12.72 -3.68 23.48
N THR A 403 -14.03 -3.87 23.67
CA THR A 403 -14.98 -4.10 22.59
C THR A 403 -15.36 -2.84 21.80
N PHE A 404 -15.38 -1.65 22.42
CA PHE A 404 -15.83 -0.40 21.77
C PHE A 404 -14.71 0.31 21.01
N ASN A 405 -13.47 0.14 21.47
CA ASN A 405 -12.24 0.50 20.75
C ASN A 405 -12.23 -0.11 19.34
N LEU A 406 -12.80 -1.30 19.19
CA LEU A 406 -12.98 -2.00 17.90
C LEU A 406 -13.96 -1.32 16.97
N ALA A 407 -15.04 -0.75 17.51
CA ALA A 407 -16.02 -0.04 16.70
C ALA A 407 -15.46 1.30 16.20
N ILE A 408 -14.57 1.94 16.96
CA ILE A 408 -14.01 3.25 16.63
C ILE A 408 -12.76 3.13 15.76
N ASN A 409 -11.86 2.20 16.07
CA ASN A 409 -10.70 1.91 15.21
C ASN A 409 -11.12 1.17 13.93
N GLY A 410 -12.30 0.55 13.94
CA GLY A 410 -12.90 -0.13 12.79
C GLY A 410 -13.98 0.66 12.07
N LEU A 411 -14.40 1.81 12.58
CA LEU A 411 -15.03 2.82 11.77
C LEU A 411 -13.92 3.26 10.82
N PRO A 412 -14.03 2.93 9.52
CA PRO A 412 -13.14 3.53 8.57
C PRO A 412 -13.29 5.04 8.76
N ILE A 413 -12.21 5.74 8.47
CA ILE A 413 -12.33 6.99 7.74
C ILE A 413 -13.22 6.66 6.52
N LEU A 414 -14.55 6.65 6.74
CA LEU A 414 -15.64 6.50 5.77
C LEU A 414 -15.88 7.88 5.15
N ASP A 415 -14.78 8.58 4.90
CA ASP A 415 -14.78 9.81 4.14
C ASP A 415 -13.43 9.88 3.42
N LYS A 416 -13.49 9.75 2.10
CA LYS A 416 -12.39 9.65 1.12
C LYS A 416 -11.75 8.27 0.89
N LYS A 417 -12.59 7.26 0.67
CA LYS A 417 -12.20 6.13 -0.21
C LYS A 417 -12.60 6.35 -1.68
N SER A 418 -13.13 7.52 -2.03
CA SER A 418 -13.46 7.91 -3.42
C SER A 418 -12.57 9.02 -4.00
N ASP A 419 -11.89 9.82 -3.17
CA ASP A 419 -11.25 11.05 -3.65
C ASP A 419 -9.71 11.04 -3.56
N ILE A 420 -9.11 10.02 -2.94
CA ILE A 420 -7.64 9.88 -2.82
C ILE A 420 -7.12 8.71 -3.66
N GLU A 421 -8.00 7.82 -4.12
CA GLU A 421 -7.62 6.66 -4.95
C GLU A 421 -7.27 7.02 -6.41
N ASN A 422 -7.46 8.27 -6.85
CA ASN A 422 -7.21 8.68 -8.24
C ASN A 422 -6.12 9.73 -8.49
N SER A 423 -5.59 10.45 -7.49
CA SER A 423 -4.72 11.62 -7.74
C SER A 423 -3.27 11.52 -7.24
N THR A 424 -2.81 10.40 -6.69
CA THR A 424 -1.45 10.34 -6.10
C THR A 424 -0.65 9.05 -6.31
N LEU A 425 -1.14 8.09 -7.10
CA LEU A 425 -0.41 6.85 -7.42
C LEU A 425 0.02 6.86 -8.89
N ASN A 426 1.33 6.70 -9.11
CA ASN A 426 1.92 6.52 -10.44
C ASN A 426 1.53 5.15 -11.04
N SER A 427 1.66 5.00 -12.37
CA SER A 427 1.21 3.83 -13.14
C SER A 427 1.78 2.49 -12.63
N ALA A 428 3.02 2.49 -12.13
CA ALA A 428 3.63 1.32 -11.49
C ALA A 428 2.89 0.87 -10.20
N GLN A 429 2.35 1.82 -9.43
CA GLN A 429 1.58 1.54 -8.22
C GLN A 429 0.13 1.14 -8.54
N ARG A 430 -0.45 1.68 -9.63
CA ARG A 430 -1.76 1.27 -10.14
C ARG A 430 -1.73 -0.13 -10.78
N ALA A 431 -0.66 -0.49 -11.49
CA ALA A 431 -0.45 -1.83 -12.06
C ALA A 431 -0.31 -2.91 -10.97
N MET A 432 0.41 -2.62 -9.88
CA MET A 432 0.48 -3.53 -8.72
C MET A 432 -0.87 -3.71 -8.01
N LEU A 433 -1.71 -2.67 -7.97
CA LEU A 433 -3.04 -2.70 -7.34
C LEU A 433 -4.12 -3.32 -8.25
N SER A 434 -3.96 -3.28 -9.57
CA SER A 434 -4.88 -3.90 -10.53
C SER A 434 -4.67 -5.42 -10.64
N GLU A 435 -3.43 -5.90 -10.65
CA GLU A 435 -3.11 -7.33 -10.49
C GLU A 435 -3.71 -7.89 -9.19
N TYR A 436 -3.69 -7.10 -8.11
CA TYR A 436 -4.18 -7.48 -6.78
C TYR A 436 -5.70 -7.69 -6.69
N ARG A 437 -6.50 -7.05 -7.56
CA ARG A 437 -7.98 -7.13 -7.51
C ARG A 437 -8.53 -8.41 -8.15
N MET A 438 -7.81 -8.99 -9.11
CA MET A 438 -8.16 -10.27 -9.77
C MET A 438 -7.85 -11.50 -8.88
N GLU A 439 -6.86 -11.42 -8.01
CA GLU A 439 -6.49 -12.50 -7.07
C GLU A 439 -7.40 -12.64 -5.84
N GLN A 440 -8.37 -11.75 -5.62
CA GLN A 440 -9.18 -11.71 -4.39
C GLN A 440 -10.47 -12.57 -4.41
N LEU A 441 -10.78 -13.33 -5.46
CA LEU A 441 -11.93 -14.25 -5.41
C LEU A 441 -11.58 -15.57 -4.69
N PRO A 442 -12.39 -16.02 -3.70
CA PRO A 442 -12.16 -17.29 -3.01
C PRO A 442 -12.30 -18.50 -3.95
N ALA A 443 -11.42 -19.50 -3.82
CA ALA A 443 -11.41 -20.72 -4.62
C ALA A 443 -12.72 -21.54 -4.59
N ALA A 444 -13.63 -21.30 -3.63
CA ALA A 444 -14.95 -21.94 -3.58
C ALA A 444 -15.97 -21.39 -4.58
N LEU A 445 -15.70 -20.22 -5.19
CA LEU A 445 -16.41 -19.72 -6.38
C LEU A 445 -15.78 -20.23 -7.69
N ARG A 446 -14.65 -20.97 -7.62
CA ARG A 446 -14.13 -21.75 -8.74
C ARG A 446 -14.76 -23.14 -8.76
N ILE A 447 -16.08 -23.25 -8.90
CA ILE A 447 -16.67 -24.54 -9.29
C ILE A 447 -17.62 -24.37 -10.46
N SER A 448 -17.16 -25.01 -11.54
CA SER A 448 -17.91 -25.61 -12.64
C SER A 448 -18.75 -24.67 -13.49
N GLN A 449 -18.18 -24.30 -14.64
CA GLN A 449 -18.76 -24.75 -15.90
C GLN A 449 -17.64 -25.25 -16.83
N ILE A 450 -17.50 -26.58 -16.87
CA ILE A 450 -17.05 -27.40 -18.01
C ILE A 450 -15.89 -26.81 -18.85
N ILE A 451 -14.66 -26.99 -18.37
CA ILE A 451 -13.49 -26.96 -19.28
C ILE A 451 -13.32 -28.40 -19.78
N PRO A 452 -13.45 -28.68 -21.10
CA PRO A 452 -13.09 -29.98 -21.64
C PRO A 452 -11.60 -30.24 -21.39
N LYS A 453 -11.26 -31.49 -21.07
CA LYS A 453 -9.87 -31.94 -20.86
C LYS A 453 -8.92 -31.30 -21.89
N PHE A 454 -7.95 -30.52 -21.39
CA PHE A 454 -6.81 -30.05 -22.15
C PHE A 454 -6.11 -31.26 -22.81
N GLU A 455 -6.21 -31.38 -24.12
CA GLU A 455 -5.24 -32.14 -24.92
C GLU A 455 -3.98 -31.29 -25.03
N ALA A 456 -2.82 -31.90 -24.80
CA ALA A 456 -1.54 -31.21 -24.91
C ALA A 456 -1.37 -30.59 -26.31
N PRO A 457 -0.91 -29.33 -26.44
CA PRO A 457 -0.72 -28.71 -27.74
C PRO A 457 0.33 -29.48 -28.57
N LYS A 458 0.05 -29.62 -29.87
CA LYS A 458 0.98 -30.21 -30.84
C LYS A 458 2.29 -29.43 -30.82
N LYS A 459 3.43 -30.11 -30.71
CA LYS A 459 4.78 -29.52 -30.70
C LYS A 459 4.97 -28.47 -31.80
N PHE A 460 5.16 -27.22 -31.40
CA PHE A 460 5.44 -26.08 -32.26
C PHE A 460 6.79 -26.21 -32.99
N ASN A 461 6.85 -25.93 -34.29
CA ASN A 461 8.10 -25.86 -35.05
C ASN A 461 8.53 -24.40 -35.27
N LEU A 462 9.01 -23.78 -34.19
CA LEU A 462 9.48 -22.39 -34.14
C LEU A 462 10.58 -22.07 -35.18
N THR A 463 11.28 -23.08 -35.71
CA THR A 463 12.37 -22.89 -36.70
C THR A 463 11.84 -22.62 -38.09
N LYS A 464 10.66 -23.15 -38.40
CA LYS A 464 9.99 -22.91 -39.68
C LYS A 464 9.37 -21.52 -39.69
N ILE A 465 8.65 -21.16 -38.63
CA ILE A 465 7.98 -19.85 -38.48
C ILE A 465 9.00 -18.69 -38.52
N ALA A 466 10.12 -18.80 -37.80
CA ALA A 466 11.18 -17.78 -37.82
C ALA A 466 11.90 -17.65 -39.18
N LYS A 467 11.84 -18.69 -40.02
CA LYS A 467 12.38 -18.67 -41.38
C LYS A 467 11.37 -18.05 -42.35
N ASP A 468 10.11 -18.49 -42.26
CA ASP A 468 9.00 -17.97 -43.07
C ASP A 468 8.87 -16.45 -42.86
N LEU A 469 8.97 -15.95 -41.61
CA LEU A 469 8.96 -14.51 -41.30
C LEU A 469 10.14 -13.72 -41.90
N LYS A 470 11.32 -14.32 -41.98
CA LYS A 470 12.48 -13.70 -42.66
C LYS A 470 12.32 -13.67 -44.16
N ASP A 471 11.69 -14.69 -44.74
CA ASP A 471 11.37 -14.76 -46.17
C ASP A 471 10.27 -13.74 -46.57
N PHE A 472 9.43 -13.31 -45.61
CA PHE A 472 8.45 -12.21 -45.75
C PHE A 472 9.03 -10.80 -45.49
N GLY A 473 10.36 -10.65 -45.30
CA GLY A 473 11.01 -9.33 -45.13
C GLY A 473 10.95 -8.75 -43.72
N ILE A 474 10.53 -9.52 -42.71
CA ILE A 474 10.49 -9.07 -41.31
C ILE A 474 11.85 -9.37 -40.65
N HIS A 475 12.68 -8.34 -40.56
CA HIS A 475 14.05 -8.46 -40.05
C HIS A 475 14.17 -8.26 -38.53
N SER A 476 13.15 -7.70 -37.87
CA SER A 476 13.12 -7.41 -36.44
C SER A 476 11.69 -7.41 -35.89
N LEU A 477 11.52 -7.88 -34.63
CA LEU A 477 10.31 -7.70 -33.82
C LEU A 477 10.49 -6.58 -32.75
N LYS A 478 11.62 -5.88 -32.79
CA LYS A 478 12.06 -4.89 -31.79
C LYS A 478 11.20 -3.62 -31.86
N ASP A 479 10.80 -3.12 -30.68
CA ASP A 479 9.92 -1.95 -30.50
C ASP A 479 10.40 -0.70 -31.25
N ASP A 480 9.47 -0.12 -32.01
CA ASP A 480 9.49 1.27 -32.43
C ASP A 480 9.19 2.15 -31.20
N LYS A 481 10.19 2.89 -30.73
CA LYS A 481 9.97 4.01 -29.80
C LYS A 481 9.09 5.08 -30.44
N HIS A 482 9.31 5.21 -31.74
CA HIS A 482 8.57 5.92 -32.74
C HIS A 482 7.15 5.36 -32.89
N ILE A 483 6.15 6.22 -33.03
CA ILE A 483 4.81 5.81 -33.44
C ILE A 483 4.62 6.24 -34.89
N GLU A 484 4.48 5.27 -35.78
CA GLU A 484 4.32 5.54 -37.21
C GLU A 484 3.14 6.50 -37.45
N GLY A 485 3.37 7.57 -38.20
CA GLY A 485 2.31 8.52 -38.57
C GLY A 485 1.72 9.38 -37.44
N LEU A 486 2.34 9.49 -36.26
CA LEU A 486 1.94 10.47 -35.21
C LEU A 486 3.01 11.54 -34.89
N PRO A 487 2.63 12.81 -34.62
CA PRO A 487 3.60 13.89 -34.40
C PRO A 487 4.46 13.76 -33.14
N LEU A 488 3.95 13.08 -32.10
CA LEU A 488 4.68 12.83 -30.86
C LEU A 488 4.77 11.33 -30.58
N GLU A 489 5.88 10.93 -29.98
CA GLU A 489 6.05 9.63 -29.33
C GLU A 489 5.24 9.52 -28.03
N ARG A 490 5.14 8.31 -27.49
CA ARG A 490 4.41 8.02 -26.23
C ARG A 490 4.99 8.73 -24.99
N ASN A 491 6.23 9.19 -25.07
CA ASN A 491 6.93 9.91 -24.00
C ASN A 491 6.78 11.44 -24.14
N GLY A 492 5.94 11.92 -25.07
CA GLY A 492 5.75 13.33 -25.37
C GLY A 492 6.89 13.99 -26.14
N GLN A 493 7.88 13.21 -26.62
CA GLN A 493 8.92 13.71 -27.52
C GLN A 493 8.39 13.83 -28.94
N ILE A 494 8.93 14.77 -29.70
CA ILE A 494 8.59 14.92 -31.12
C ILE A 494 9.08 13.69 -31.84
N ASN A 495 8.21 13.15 -32.69
CA ASN A 495 8.57 12.10 -33.59
C ASN A 495 9.40 12.69 -34.75
N PRO A 496 10.70 12.34 -34.87
CA PRO A 496 11.58 12.93 -35.89
C PRO A 496 11.27 12.41 -37.31
N ASP A 497 10.66 11.23 -37.40
CA ASP A 497 10.38 10.54 -38.65
C ASP A 497 8.94 10.73 -39.14
N PHE A 498 8.05 11.28 -38.31
CA PHE A 498 6.63 11.55 -38.60
C PHE A 498 6.41 12.18 -39.98
N HIS A 499 7.12 13.27 -40.24
CA HIS A 499 6.96 14.00 -41.49
C HIS A 499 7.52 13.23 -42.69
N LYS A 500 8.60 12.47 -42.49
CA LYS A 500 9.19 11.66 -43.57
C LYS A 500 8.22 10.55 -43.97
N GLU A 501 7.56 9.93 -43.00
CA GLU A 501 6.62 8.83 -43.21
C GLU A 501 5.32 9.27 -43.88
N ILE A 502 4.75 10.39 -43.44
CA ILE A 502 3.48 10.90 -43.94
C ILE A 502 3.62 11.48 -45.36
N PHE A 503 4.74 12.14 -45.66
CA PHE A 503 4.93 12.82 -46.93
C PHE A 503 5.57 11.94 -48.00
N LEU A 504 6.59 11.13 -47.66
CA LEU A 504 7.37 10.42 -48.68
C LEU A 504 6.77 9.05 -49.03
N GLY A 505 6.13 8.38 -48.07
CA GLY A 505 5.60 7.03 -48.24
C GLY A 505 6.68 5.97 -48.52
N ASN A 506 6.44 4.74 -48.03
CA ASN A 506 7.32 3.56 -48.13
C ASN A 506 8.73 3.69 -47.52
N HIS A 507 9.10 2.69 -46.71
CA HIS A 507 10.33 2.73 -45.90
C HIS A 507 11.65 2.61 -46.68
N GLU A 508 11.62 2.39 -47.99
CA GLU A 508 12.85 2.25 -48.78
C GLU A 508 13.68 3.53 -48.81
N LEU A 509 13.08 4.71 -48.59
CA LEU A 509 13.82 5.99 -48.52
C LEU A 509 14.64 6.18 -47.24
N PHE A 510 14.45 5.34 -46.21
CA PHE A 510 15.20 5.40 -44.95
C PHE A 510 16.52 4.63 -44.99
N GLU A 511 16.84 3.96 -46.10
CA GLU A 511 18.16 3.34 -46.27
C GLU A 511 19.23 4.44 -46.44
N SER A 512 20.31 4.35 -45.65
CA SER A 512 21.48 5.25 -45.66
C SER A 512 22.08 5.49 -47.06
N ASP A 513 21.80 4.57 -47.99
CA ASP A 513 22.29 4.56 -49.36
C ASP A 513 21.52 5.50 -50.30
N ILE A 514 20.34 6.00 -49.91
CA ILE A 514 19.59 7.00 -50.68
C ILE A 514 19.82 8.41 -50.12
N GLN A 515 20.00 8.56 -48.81
CA GLN A 515 20.38 9.85 -48.21
C GLN A 515 21.74 10.36 -48.69
N SER A 516 22.65 9.49 -49.13
CA SER A 516 24.00 9.87 -49.58
C SER A 516 24.11 10.14 -51.09
N ASP A 517 23.18 9.63 -51.91
CA ASP A 517 23.20 9.75 -53.39
C ASP A 517 22.19 10.81 -53.89
N GLU A 518 22.66 12.03 -54.21
CA GLU A 518 21.85 13.14 -54.73
C GLU A 518 21.00 12.76 -55.95
N HIS A 519 21.54 11.92 -56.84
CA HIS A 519 20.84 11.47 -58.04
C HIS A 519 19.65 10.54 -57.75
N LYS A 520 19.74 9.69 -56.72
CA LYS A 520 18.64 8.80 -56.32
C LYS A 520 17.53 9.58 -55.62
N ARG A 521 17.88 10.57 -54.79
CA ARG A 521 16.91 11.46 -54.13
C ARG A 521 16.12 12.28 -55.13
N ASN A 522 16.81 12.94 -56.07
CA ASN A 522 16.14 13.79 -57.06
C ASN A 522 15.22 13.00 -58.00
N LYS A 523 15.61 11.76 -58.36
CA LYS A 523 14.76 10.86 -59.13
C LYS A 523 13.49 10.44 -58.38
N LYS A 524 13.60 10.16 -57.08
CA LYS A 524 12.44 9.77 -56.27
C LYS A 524 11.54 10.97 -55.91
N LEU A 525 12.12 12.17 -55.76
CA LEU A 525 11.36 13.42 -55.66
C LEU A 525 10.60 13.73 -56.95
N GLU A 526 11.18 13.41 -58.12
CA GLU A 526 10.50 13.52 -59.41
C GLU A 526 9.35 12.49 -59.53
N GLU A 527 9.53 11.27 -59.03
CA GLU A 527 8.45 10.27 -58.93
C GLU A 527 7.31 10.78 -58.02
N ILE A 528 7.63 11.29 -56.83
CA ILE A 528 6.66 11.87 -55.89
C ILE A 528 5.93 13.08 -56.49
N PHE A 529 6.65 13.96 -57.18
CA PHE A 529 6.06 15.13 -57.85
C PHE A 529 5.03 14.70 -58.89
N ASN A 530 5.37 13.73 -59.74
CA ASN A 530 4.47 13.21 -60.77
C ASN A 530 3.27 12.44 -60.20
N GLU A 531 3.40 11.83 -59.02
CA GLU A 531 2.29 11.16 -58.34
C GLU A 531 1.38 12.13 -57.57
N ALA A 532 1.92 13.26 -57.12
CA ALA A 532 1.20 14.29 -56.40
C ALA A 532 0.48 15.29 -57.33
N ASP A 533 1.04 15.55 -58.52
CA ASP A 533 0.44 16.36 -59.59
C ASP A 533 -0.71 15.56 -60.28
N LEU A 534 -1.95 15.84 -59.86
CA LEU A 534 -3.14 15.09 -60.28
C LEU A 534 -3.72 15.60 -61.59
N ASP A 535 -3.55 16.89 -61.89
CA ASP A 535 -4.04 17.50 -63.12
C ASP A 535 -2.99 17.56 -64.25
N HIS A 536 -1.76 17.11 -63.94
CA HIS A 536 -0.60 17.02 -64.82
C HIS A 536 -0.18 18.37 -65.41
N ASP A 537 -0.38 19.46 -64.66
CA ASP A 537 -0.05 20.81 -65.08
C ASP A 537 1.42 21.19 -64.82
N GLN A 538 2.24 20.27 -64.30
CA GLN A 538 3.64 20.45 -63.90
C GLN A 538 3.86 21.47 -62.77
N HIS A 539 2.80 21.78 -62.03
CA HIS A 539 2.81 22.58 -60.82
C HIS A 539 2.12 21.79 -59.72
N LEU A 540 2.53 22.00 -58.48
CA LEU A 540 1.92 21.32 -57.34
C LEU A 540 1.14 22.34 -56.52
N SER A 541 -0.19 22.23 -56.55
CA SER A 541 -1.07 23.04 -55.73
C SER A 541 -1.17 22.52 -54.29
N LYS A 542 -1.57 23.39 -53.35
CA LYS A 542 -1.79 23.02 -51.93
C LYS A 542 -2.81 21.90 -51.77
N ASP A 543 -3.86 21.91 -52.59
CA ASP A 543 -4.94 20.92 -52.53
C ASP A 543 -4.49 19.56 -53.11
N GLU A 544 -3.63 19.55 -54.12
CA GLU A 544 -3.05 18.33 -54.70
C GLU A 544 -2.09 17.66 -53.74
N LEU A 545 -1.17 18.43 -53.14
CA LEU A 545 -0.28 17.90 -52.13
C LEU A 545 -1.06 17.39 -50.90
N LEU A 546 -2.14 18.07 -50.50
CA LEU A 546 -3.01 17.62 -49.41
C LEU A 546 -3.69 16.29 -49.73
N ASN A 547 -4.21 16.13 -50.95
CA ASN A 547 -4.84 14.88 -51.37
C ASN A 547 -3.82 13.75 -51.52
N TYR A 548 -2.61 14.04 -51.98
CA TYR A 548 -1.50 13.08 -52.07
C TYR A 548 -1.10 12.58 -50.68
N VAL A 549 -0.87 13.48 -49.72
CA VAL A 549 -0.53 13.12 -48.34
C VAL A 549 -1.64 12.31 -47.68
N LEU A 550 -2.91 12.71 -47.82
CA LEU A 550 -4.04 11.95 -47.28
C LEU A 550 -4.18 10.57 -47.91
N LYS A 551 -3.85 10.42 -49.19
CA LYS A 551 -3.82 9.12 -49.89
C LYS A 551 -2.70 8.25 -49.36
N ASN A 552 -1.51 8.80 -49.14
CA ASN A 552 -0.35 8.08 -48.59
C ASN A 552 -0.59 7.61 -47.16
N VAL A 553 -1.15 8.46 -46.29
CA VAL A 553 -1.53 8.08 -44.92
C VAL A 553 -2.55 6.94 -44.94
N ASN A 554 -3.58 7.02 -45.78
CA ASN A 554 -4.55 5.94 -45.93
C ASN A 554 -3.92 4.65 -46.42
N GLN A 555 -3.03 4.73 -47.40
CA GLN A 555 -2.32 3.56 -47.93
C GLN A 555 -1.45 2.92 -46.86
N HIS A 556 -0.70 3.72 -46.09
CA HIS A 556 0.11 3.25 -44.98
C HIS A 556 -0.74 2.53 -43.91
N ILE A 557 -1.91 3.08 -43.54
CA ILE A 557 -2.85 2.44 -42.61
C ILE A 557 -3.36 1.09 -43.16
N GLN A 558 -3.66 1.00 -44.45
CA GLN A 558 -4.10 -0.26 -45.07
C GLN A 558 -2.96 -1.28 -45.13
N GLU A 559 -1.75 -0.86 -45.51
CA GLU A 559 -0.58 -1.73 -45.52
C GLU A 559 -0.24 -2.26 -44.12
N ALA A 560 -0.35 -1.41 -43.09
CA ALA A 560 -0.18 -1.82 -41.70
C ALA A 560 -1.21 -2.89 -41.29
N LYS A 561 -2.50 -2.71 -41.68
CA LYS A 561 -3.56 -3.71 -41.43
C LYS A 561 -3.32 -5.02 -42.16
N ASP A 562 -2.90 -4.97 -43.43
CA ASP A 562 -2.65 -6.14 -44.25
C ASP A 562 -1.41 -6.92 -43.75
N ARG A 563 -0.32 -6.22 -43.44
CA ARG A 563 0.89 -6.82 -42.86
C ARG A 563 0.61 -7.39 -41.47
N ASN A 564 -0.15 -6.70 -40.64
CA ASN A 564 -0.55 -7.19 -39.33
C ASN A 564 -1.40 -8.46 -39.44
N SER A 565 -2.34 -8.51 -40.39
CA SER A 565 -3.16 -9.70 -40.63
C SER A 565 -2.32 -10.90 -41.08
N GLN A 566 -1.33 -10.68 -41.95
CA GLN A 566 -0.41 -11.72 -42.37
C GLN A 566 0.47 -12.22 -41.22
N LEU A 567 0.97 -11.30 -40.38
CA LEU A 567 1.76 -11.65 -39.21
C LEU A 567 0.94 -12.41 -38.16
N PHE A 568 -0.30 -11.98 -37.91
CA PHE A 568 -1.23 -12.64 -37.03
C PHE A 568 -1.41 -14.12 -37.41
N LEU A 569 -1.66 -14.39 -38.70
CA LEU A 569 -1.80 -15.75 -39.24
C LEU A 569 -0.52 -16.60 -39.16
N LEU A 570 0.66 -15.96 -39.10
CA LEU A 570 1.94 -16.64 -38.97
C LEU A 570 2.27 -16.99 -37.52
N ILE A 571 1.80 -16.19 -36.56
CA ILE A 571 2.00 -16.40 -35.12
C ILE A 571 0.94 -17.35 -34.56
N ASP A 572 -0.33 -17.20 -34.96
CA ASP A 572 -1.47 -18.08 -34.67
C ASP A 572 -1.25 -19.47 -35.32
N SER A 573 -0.45 -20.28 -34.64
CA SER A 573 0.00 -21.57 -35.13
C SER A 573 -1.03 -22.67 -34.89
N ASN A 574 -1.90 -22.48 -33.89
CA ASN A 574 -3.00 -23.38 -33.56
C ASN A 574 -4.29 -23.05 -34.35
N GLN A 575 -4.31 -21.95 -35.09
CA GLN A 575 -5.42 -21.47 -35.94
C GLN A 575 -6.71 -21.31 -35.16
N ASP A 576 -6.61 -20.91 -33.90
CA ASP A 576 -7.78 -20.66 -33.06
C ASP A 576 -8.33 -19.24 -33.22
N GLY A 577 -7.69 -18.42 -34.07
CA GLY A 577 -8.09 -17.06 -34.35
C GLY A 577 -7.68 -16.09 -33.25
N LYS A 578 -6.76 -16.48 -32.37
CA LYS A 578 -6.18 -15.66 -31.30
C LYS A 578 -4.68 -15.90 -31.22
N VAL A 579 -3.95 -14.93 -30.67
CA VAL A 579 -2.52 -15.08 -30.39
C VAL A 579 -2.32 -15.07 -28.89
N THR A 580 -1.69 -16.13 -28.38
CA THR A 580 -1.34 -16.21 -26.96
C THR A 580 0.01 -15.54 -26.68
N TRP A 581 0.20 -15.04 -25.45
CA TRP A 581 1.50 -14.49 -25.03
C TRP A 581 2.65 -15.48 -25.22
N HIS A 582 2.37 -16.77 -25.02
CA HIS A 582 3.34 -17.85 -25.20
C HIS A 582 3.85 -17.96 -26.65
N GLU A 583 2.96 -17.86 -27.63
CA GLU A 583 3.32 -17.94 -29.06
C GLU A 583 4.16 -16.74 -29.48
N TYR A 584 3.73 -15.54 -29.07
CA TYR A 584 4.46 -14.31 -29.34
C TYR A 584 5.85 -14.28 -28.66
N PHE A 585 5.92 -14.63 -27.37
CA PHE A 585 7.16 -14.59 -26.59
C PHE A 585 8.18 -15.64 -27.06
N ALA A 586 7.73 -16.86 -27.40
CA ALA A 586 8.60 -17.91 -27.93
C ALA A 586 9.22 -17.52 -29.28
N LEU A 587 8.47 -16.80 -30.12
CA LEU A 587 8.95 -16.22 -31.36
C LEU A 587 9.98 -15.11 -31.09
N TYR A 588 9.64 -14.18 -30.19
CA TYR A 588 10.47 -13.02 -29.86
C TYR A 588 11.85 -13.41 -29.31
N VAL A 589 11.90 -14.34 -28.35
CA VAL A 589 13.16 -14.84 -27.76
C VAL A 589 14.07 -15.49 -28.81
N LYS A 590 13.47 -16.15 -29.80
CA LYS A 590 14.19 -16.82 -30.88
C LYS A 590 14.77 -15.84 -31.90
N PHE A 591 14.06 -14.76 -32.22
CA PHE A 591 14.56 -13.70 -33.09
C PHE A 591 15.78 -12.98 -32.48
N HIS A 592 15.79 -12.82 -31.15
CA HIS A 592 16.90 -12.20 -30.43
C HIS A 592 18.09 -13.14 -30.15
N ASN A 593 18.11 -14.36 -30.73
CA ASN A 593 19.19 -15.35 -30.58
C ASN A 593 19.56 -15.67 -29.12
N VAL A 594 18.60 -15.58 -28.19
CA VAL A 594 18.84 -15.90 -26.78
C VAL A 594 18.70 -17.41 -26.59
N ASN A 595 19.67 -18.04 -25.90
CA ASN A 595 19.68 -19.49 -25.67
C ASN A 595 18.41 -19.95 -24.92
N SER A 596 17.51 -20.63 -25.64
CA SER A 596 16.14 -20.99 -25.22
C SER A 596 16.03 -22.11 -24.17
N THR A 597 17.14 -22.56 -23.58
CA THR A 597 17.16 -23.74 -22.69
C THR A 597 16.89 -23.42 -21.22
N SER A 598 16.78 -22.15 -20.84
CA SER A 598 16.63 -21.70 -19.44
C SER A 598 15.46 -20.75 -19.20
N VAL A 599 14.53 -20.63 -20.16
CA VAL A 599 13.33 -19.81 -20.02
C VAL A 599 12.23 -20.68 -19.42
N LYS A 600 11.92 -20.47 -18.14
CA LYS A 600 10.73 -21.08 -17.54
C LYS A 600 9.52 -20.29 -18.01
N GLU A 601 8.57 -20.98 -18.62
CA GLU A 601 7.28 -20.46 -19.06
C GLU A 601 6.50 -19.98 -17.82
N SER A 602 6.17 -18.69 -17.78
CA SER A 602 5.24 -18.13 -16.81
C SER A 602 4.38 -17.05 -17.47
N ASP A 603 3.07 -17.15 -17.28
CA ASP A 603 2.11 -16.09 -17.64
C ASP A 603 2.26 -14.83 -16.77
N THR A 604 3.02 -14.95 -15.68
CA THR A 604 3.37 -13.90 -14.72
C THR A 604 4.67 -13.19 -15.10
N PHE A 605 4.89 -11.99 -14.54
CA PHE A 605 6.13 -11.19 -14.71
C PHE A 605 7.43 -11.86 -14.15
N ASP A 606 7.42 -13.16 -13.83
CA ASP A 606 8.57 -13.89 -13.26
C ASP A 606 9.78 -13.98 -14.22
N PHE A 607 9.61 -13.64 -15.51
CA PHE A 607 10.70 -13.51 -16.47
C PHE A 607 11.71 -12.40 -16.13
N ILE A 608 11.37 -11.47 -15.23
CA ILE A 608 12.27 -10.42 -14.69
C ILE A 608 13.45 -11.04 -13.91
N GLN A 609 13.34 -12.29 -13.44
CA GLN A 609 14.44 -13.03 -12.80
C GLN A 609 15.22 -13.94 -13.77
N GLY A 610 14.88 -13.93 -15.06
CA GLY A 610 15.50 -14.76 -16.09
C GLY A 610 16.95 -14.36 -16.43
N PRO A 611 17.71 -15.21 -17.14
CA PRO A 611 19.13 -15.01 -17.46
C PRO A 611 19.34 -14.01 -18.63
N PHE A 612 18.58 -12.92 -18.63
CA PHE A 612 18.54 -11.92 -19.69
C PHE A 612 19.33 -10.67 -19.29
N ASP A 613 19.85 -9.94 -20.27
CA ASP A 613 20.48 -8.65 -20.02
C ASP A 613 19.47 -7.62 -19.48
N ASN A 614 19.91 -6.70 -18.64
CA ASN A 614 19.07 -5.70 -17.97
C ASN A 614 18.30 -4.83 -18.98
N ASN A 615 18.88 -4.59 -20.17
CA ASN A 615 18.21 -3.86 -21.24
C ASN A 615 17.10 -4.72 -21.86
N PHE A 616 17.38 -6.00 -22.16
CA PHE A 616 16.38 -6.92 -22.72
C PHE A 616 15.19 -7.15 -21.75
N GLN A 617 15.45 -7.23 -20.45
CA GLN A 617 14.39 -7.35 -19.44
C GLN A 617 13.48 -6.11 -19.41
N ARG A 618 14.04 -4.90 -19.49
CA ARG A 618 13.24 -3.67 -19.54
C ARG A 618 12.35 -3.63 -20.78
N GLU A 619 12.86 -4.08 -21.92
CA GLU A 619 12.08 -4.15 -23.15
C GLU A 619 10.94 -5.17 -23.03
N LEU A 620 11.20 -6.38 -22.50
CA LEU A 620 10.15 -7.38 -22.28
C LEU A 620 9.04 -6.89 -21.33
N VAL A 621 9.39 -6.13 -20.29
CA VAL A 621 8.39 -5.54 -19.38
C VAL A 621 7.50 -4.53 -20.12
N LYS A 622 8.07 -3.69 -21.00
CA LYS A 622 7.30 -2.76 -21.82
C LYS A 622 6.36 -3.48 -22.77
N ILE A 623 6.86 -4.50 -23.48
CA ILE A 623 6.07 -5.32 -24.40
C ILE A 623 4.92 -6.01 -23.66
N ARG A 624 5.19 -6.56 -22.46
CA ARG A 624 4.16 -7.21 -21.65
C ARG A 624 3.09 -6.22 -21.18
N TYR A 625 3.48 -5.00 -20.83
CA TYR A 625 2.54 -3.94 -20.50
C TYR A 625 1.64 -3.56 -21.69
N ARG A 626 2.23 -3.37 -22.88
CA ARG A 626 1.48 -3.13 -24.13
C ARG A 626 0.52 -4.26 -24.46
N TRP A 627 0.91 -5.50 -24.21
CA TRP A 627 0.06 -6.67 -24.43
C TRP A 627 -1.20 -6.60 -23.56
N THR A 628 -1.03 -6.31 -22.26
CA THR A 628 -2.17 -6.17 -21.33
C THR A 628 -3.03 -4.94 -21.60
N GLU A 629 -2.48 -3.92 -22.25
CA GLU A 629 -3.22 -2.71 -22.64
C GLU A 629 -4.11 -2.98 -23.86
N ALA A 630 -3.61 -3.77 -24.82
CA ALA A 630 -4.34 -4.12 -26.03
C ALA A 630 -5.44 -5.17 -25.80
N ASP A 631 -5.29 -6.02 -24.77
CA ASP A 631 -6.28 -7.03 -24.36
C ASP A 631 -7.46 -6.35 -23.63
N VAL A 632 -8.50 -5.98 -24.38
CA VAL A 632 -9.72 -5.36 -23.84
C VAL A 632 -10.59 -6.41 -23.16
N GLY A 633 -10.52 -7.67 -23.62
CA GLY A 633 -11.26 -8.81 -23.08
C GLY A 633 -10.78 -9.29 -21.71
N GLY A 634 -9.51 -9.03 -21.37
CA GLY A 634 -8.84 -9.50 -20.16
C GLY A 634 -8.67 -11.01 -20.12
N ASP A 635 -8.63 -11.68 -21.28
CA ASP A 635 -8.46 -13.12 -21.40
C ASP A 635 -7.00 -13.54 -21.65
N ASN A 636 -6.08 -12.57 -21.70
CA ASN A 636 -4.64 -12.71 -21.93
C ASN A 636 -4.30 -13.34 -23.29
N GLU A 637 -5.23 -13.28 -24.24
CA GLU A 637 -5.11 -13.65 -25.64
C GLU A 637 -5.46 -12.41 -26.47
N LEU A 638 -4.79 -12.18 -27.61
CA LEU A 638 -5.14 -11.05 -28.47
C LEU A 638 -5.86 -11.56 -29.72
N ASP A 639 -7.04 -11.00 -30.00
CA ASP A 639 -7.68 -11.17 -31.30
C ASP A 639 -6.96 -10.34 -32.39
N ILE A 640 -7.40 -10.42 -33.65
CA ILE A 640 -6.74 -9.73 -34.77
C ILE A 640 -6.77 -8.20 -34.65
N ASP A 641 -7.83 -7.64 -34.05
CA ASP A 641 -8.03 -6.21 -33.88
C ASP A 641 -7.25 -5.70 -32.64
N GLU A 642 -7.20 -6.48 -31.57
CA GLU A 642 -6.38 -6.25 -30.38
C GLU A 642 -4.88 -6.41 -30.70
N PHE A 643 -4.51 -7.38 -31.54
CA PHE A 643 -3.13 -7.53 -32.01
C PHE A 643 -2.70 -6.36 -32.90
N LEU A 644 -3.63 -5.83 -33.71
CA LEU A 644 -3.41 -4.58 -34.44
C LEU A 644 -3.20 -3.40 -33.49
N ALA A 645 -4.01 -3.27 -32.44
CA ALA A 645 -3.88 -2.22 -31.43
C ALA A 645 -2.56 -2.32 -30.63
N PHE A 646 -2.09 -3.53 -30.37
CA PHE A 646 -0.80 -3.80 -29.74
C PHE A 646 0.37 -3.30 -30.58
N ARG A 647 0.33 -3.50 -31.90
CA ARG A 647 1.40 -3.12 -32.85
C ARG A 647 1.32 -1.68 -33.32
N HIS A 648 0.13 -1.26 -33.74
CA HIS A 648 -0.22 0.00 -34.37
C HIS A 648 -1.28 0.75 -33.55
N PRO A 649 -0.91 1.24 -32.34
CA PRO A 649 -1.83 1.94 -31.46
C PRO A 649 -2.44 3.22 -32.08
N GLU A 650 -1.78 3.81 -33.09
CA GLU A 650 -2.22 4.97 -33.86
C GLU A 650 -3.45 4.70 -34.73
N ILE A 651 -3.70 3.43 -35.08
CA ILE A 651 -4.82 3.02 -35.93
C ILE A 651 -6.06 2.68 -35.07
N ALA A 652 -5.83 2.21 -33.85
CA ALA A 652 -6.89 1.74 -32.95
C ALA A 652 -7.43 2.88 -32.09
N GLY A 653 -8.70 3.27 -32.31
CA GLY A 653 -9.31 4.41 -31.61
C GLY A 653 -9.36 4.30 -30.07
N HIS A 654 -9.27 3.10 -29.50
CA HIS A 654 -9.18 2.91 -28.04
C HIS A 654 -7.74 3.11 -27.52
N SER A 655 -6.72 2.55 -28.19
CA SER A 655 -5.31 2.75 -27.84
C SER A 655 -4.87 4.20 -28.04
N TYR A 656 -5.36 4.84 -29.11
CA TYR A 656 -5.16 6.26 -29.36
C TYR A 656 -5.68 7.13 -28.20
N LYS A 657 -6.83 6.76 -27.61
CA LYS A 657 -7.37 7.46 -26.44
C LYS A 657 -6.49 7.31 -25.20
N HIS A 658 -5.85 6.16 -25.04
CA HIS A 658 -4.92 5.88 -23.95
C HIS A 658 -3.58 6.62 -24.12
N ILE A 659 -3.08 6.77 -25.35
CA ILE A 659 -1.89 7.58 -25.63
C ILE A 659 -2.11 9.04 -25.20
N VAL A 660 -3.26 9.62 -25.55
CA VAL A 660 -3.59 11.00 -25.13
C VAL A 660 -3.76 11.09 -23.61
N ASP A 661 -4.30 10.06 -22.95
CA ASP A 661 -4.38 10.01 -21.48
C ASP A 661 -2.99 9.97 -20.83
N ASP A 662 -2.05 9.19 -21.38
CA ASP A 662 -0.68 9.12 -20.90
C ASP A 662 0.08 10.43 -21.10
N LEU A 663 -0.11 11.11 -22.25
CA LEU A 663 0.44 12.44 -22.51
C LEU A 663 -0.11 13.47 -21.52
N MET A 664 -1.42 13.47 -21.27
CA MET A 664 -2.05 14.31 -20.25
C MET A 664 -1.43 14.07 -18.88
N LEU A 665 -1.22 12.82 -18.47
CA LEU A 665 -0.60 12.48 -17.18
C LEU A 665 0.85 12.96 -17.04
N GLN A 666 1.58 13.10 -18.14
CA GLN A 666 2.98 13.56 -18.13
C GLN A 666 3.09 15.09 -18.12
N MET A 667 2.18 15.78 -18.83
CA MET A 667 2.22 17.22 -19.01
C MET A 667 1.39 18.00 -17.98
N ASP A 668 0.27 17.45 -17.50
CA ASP A 668 -0.60 18.06 -16.48
C ASP A 668 0.01 17.92 -15.08
N ARG A 669 0.56 19.02 -14.58
CA ARG A 669 1.26 19.07 -13.29
C ARG A 669 0.35 19.41 -12.12
N ASN A 670 -0.74 20.08 -12.42
CA ASN A 670 -1.66 20.59 -11.42
C ASN A 670 -2.86 19.64 -11.20
N ASP A 671 -2.97 18.60 -12.04
CA ASP A 671 -3.97 17.51 -12.01
C ASP A 671 -5.40 18.02 -12.21
N ASP A 672 -5.59 19.07 -13.03
CA ASP A 672 -6.90 19.65 -13.37
C ASP A 672 -7.50 19.11 -14.69
N GLN A 673 -6.83 18.13 -15.32
CA GLN A 673 -7.17 17.47 -16.57
C GLN A 673 -7.23 18.42 -17.77
N LYS A 674 -6.45 19.50 -17.70
CA LYS A 674 -6.39 20.57 -18.69
C LYS A 674 -4.94 21.01 -18.86
N LEU A 675 -4.46 21.13 -20.09
CA LEU A 675 -3.10 21.65 -20.31
C LEU A 675 -3.16 23.15 -20.56
N ASN A 676 -2.54 23.93 -19.69
CA ASN A 676 -2.26 25.33 -19.97
C ASN A 676 -0.98 25.49 -20.79
N GLU A 677 -0.78 26.67 -21.39
CA GLU A 677 0.38 26.99 -22.24
C GLU A 677 1.73 26.71 -21.54
N THR A 678 1.80 26.88 -20.21
CA THR A 678 3.03 26.66 -19.43
C THR A 678 3.30 25.20 -19.09
N GLU A 679 2.26 24.37 -19.03
CA GLU A 679 2.34 22.92 -18.86
C GLU A 679 2.67 22.23 -20.17
N PHE A 680 2.09 22.72 -21.27
CA PHE A 680 2.40 22.25 -22.62
C PHE A 680 3.84 22.58 -23.03
N ALA A 681 4.30 23.83 -22.84
CA ALA A 681 5.64 24.27 -23.19
C ALA A 681 6.68 24.09 -22.06
N PHE A 682 6.65 22.96 -21.35
CA PHE A 682 7.55 22.72 -20.21
C PHE A 682 8.93 22.19 -20.61
N LEU A 683 10.01 22.91 -20.26
CA LEU A 683 11.40 22.43 -20.33
C LEU A 683 11.84 21.76 -19.02
N PRO A 684 12.33 20.50 -19.03
CA PRO A 684 12.98 19.87 -17.88
C PRO A 684 14.16 20.71 -17.36
N SER A 685 14.15 21.04 -16.07
CA SER A 685 15.11 21.95 -15.44
C SER A 685 16.58 21.51 -15.50
N SER A 686 16.88 20.27 -15.95
CA SER A 686 18.24 19.75 -16.10
C SER A 686 19.02 20.35 -17.28
N VAL A 687 18.37 21.06 -18.20
CA VAL A 687 19.04 21.70 -19.36
C VAL A 687 19.53 23.12 -19.05
N LEU A 688 18.98 23.76 -18.01
CA LEU A 688 19.30 25.16 -17.66
C LEU A 688 20.49 25.33 -16.71
N GLU A 689 21.03 24.25 -16.14
CA GLU A 689 22.13 24.32 -15.16
C GLU A 689 23.54 24.29 -15.77
N ASP A 690 23.72 23.86 -17.02
CA ASP A 690 25.02 23.93 -17.71
C ASP A 690 25.20 25.28 -18.41
N GLY A 691 25.50 26.29 -17.59
CA GLY A 691 25.83 27.63 -18.06
C GLY A 691 27.10 27.66 -18.90
N GLY A 692 26.97 27.78 -20.21
CA GLY A 692 28.15 27.96 -21.07
C GLY A 692 27.91 28.56 -22.45
N ASN A 693 26.83 28.20 -23.16
CA ASN A 693 26.80 28.42 -24.61
C ASN A 693 25.57 29.24 -25.05
N LYS A 694 25.81 30.43 -25.65
CA LYS A 694 24.75 31.38 -26.04
C LYS A 694 23.78 30.82 -27.07
N GLU A 695 24.26 29.95 -27.95
CA GLU A 695 23.43 29.30 -28.98
C GLU A 695 22.38 28.38 -28.36
N TRP A 696 22.70 27.67 -27.28
CA TRP A 696 21.79 26.75 -26.59
C TRP A 696 20.63 27.52 -25.92
N VAL A 697 20.93 28.68 -25.34
CA VAL A 697 19.91 29.57 -24.76
C VAL A 697 19.00 30.18 -25.83
N GLU A 698 19.51 30.46 -27.03
CA GLU A 698 18.71 30.91 -28.18
C GLU A 698 17.93 29.77 -28.86
N MET A 699 18.38 28.52 -28.71
CA MET A 699 17.66 27.33 -29.16
C MET A 699 16.50 27.00 -28.22
N ASP A 700 16.73 26.99 -26.90
CA ASP A 700 15.68 26.76 -25.90
C ASP A 700 14.54 27.78 -26.02
N LYS A 701 14.86 29.05 -26.30
CA LYS A 701 13.88 30.11 -26.52
C LYS A 701 13.05 29.89 -27.79
N ARG A 702 13.68 29.48 -28.89
CA ARG A 702 12.98 29.20 -30.14
C ARG A 702 12.08 27.97 -30.03
N TRP A 703 12.54 26.94 -29.31
CA TRP A 703 11.73 25.77 -28.99
C TRP A 703 10.49 26.12 -28.16
N LEU A 704 10.65 26.97 -27.13
CA LEU A 704 9.54 27.51 -26.35
C LEU A 704 8.53 28.30 -27.20
N GLU A 705 9.01 29.15 -28.11
CA GLU A 705 8.15 29.92 -29.00
C GLU A 705 7.36 29.01 -29.96
N GLU A 706 7.97 27.91 -30.42
CA GLU A 706 7.31 26.92 -31.26
C GLU A 706 6.21 26.15 -30.51
N GLN A 707 6.51 25.66 -29.31
CA GLN A 707 5.54 24.94 -28.49
C GLN A 707 4.34 25.82 -28.11
N LYS A 708 4.57 27.11 -27.87
CA LYS A 708 3.49 28.09 -27.67
C LYS A 708 2.65 28.29 -28.92
N ARG A 709 3.27 28.28 -30.10
CA ARG A 709 2.56 28.38 -31.38
C ARG A 709 1.71 27.15 -31.63
N GLU A 710 2.24 25.95 -31.43
CA GLU A 710 1.52 24.68 -31.55
C GLU A 710 0.35 24.61 -30.58
N PHE A 711 0.54 25.06 -29.34
CA PHE A 711 -0.53 25.20 -28.35
C PHE A 711 -1.70 26.05 -28.88
N HIS A 712 -1.41 27.22 -29.46
CA HIS A 712 -2.42 28.11 -30.03
C HIS A 712 -3.06 27.57 -31.33
N GLU A 713 -2.37 26.70 -32.06
CA GLU A 713 -2.93 26.04 -33.25
C GLU A 713 -3.85 24.88 -32.87
N MET A 714 -3.59 24.21 -31.74
CA MET A 714 -4.43 23.13 -31.19
C MET A 714 -5.65 23.64 -30.41
N ASP A 715 -5.57 24.84 -29.84
CA ASP A 715 -6.65 25.51 -29.11
C ASP A 715 -7.69 26.10 -30.09
N GLU A 716 -8.58 25.23 -30.62
CA GLU A 716 -9.63 25.62 -31.56
C GLU A 716 -10.60 26.65 -30.97
N ASN A 717 -10.89 26.54 -29.67
CA ASN A 717 -11.90 27.34 -28.99
C ASN A 717 -11.34 28.67 -28.43
N LYS A 718 -10.00 28.81 -28.41
CA LYS A 718 -9.22 29.97 -27.95
C LYS A 718 -9.45 30.33 -26.48
N ASP A 719 -9.73 29.34 -25.65
CA ASP A 719 -9.93 29.51 -24.21
C ASP A 719 -8.61 29.48 -23.41
N GLY A 720 -7.48 29.24 -24.09
CA GLY A 720 -6.15 29.20 -23.50
C GLY A 720 -5.84 27.91 -22.77
N VAL A 721 -6.61 26.84 -23.03
CA VAL A 721 -6.49 25.53 -22.40
C VAL A 721 -6.73 24.42 -23.41
N LEU A 722 -5.84 23.41 -23.45
CA LEU A 722 -6.08 22.21 -24.25
C LEU A 722 -6.81 21.15 -23.43
N THR A 723 -7.99 20.76 -23.92
CA THR A 723 -8.77 19.65 -23.37
C THR A 723 -8.41 18.34 -24.06
N LYS A 724 -8.74 17.21 -23.40
CA LYS A 724 -8.54 15.86 -23.96
C LYS A 724 -9.19 15.69 -25.34
N ASP A 725 -10.35 16.29 -25.58
CA ASP A 725 -11.05 16.18 -26.86
C ASP A 725 -10.38 16.99 -27.97
N GLU A 726 -9.71 18.10 -27.65
CA GLU A 726 -8.91 18.88 -28.60
C GLU A 726 -7.61 18.17 -28.95
N LEU A 727 -6.95 17.55 -27.96
CA LEU A 727 -5.80 16.68 -28.20
C LEU A 727 -6.18 15.47 -29.05
N LEU A 728 -7.30 14.79 -28.77
CA LEU A 728 -7.77 13.68 -29.59
C LEU A 728 -8.08 14.06 -31.05
N LYS A 729 -8.38 15.32 -31.34
CA LYS A 729 -8.54 15.77 -32.73
C LYS A 729 -7.22 16.20 -33.36
N ALA A 730 -6.36 16.87 -32.59
CA ALA A 730 -5.09 17.37 -33.08
C ALA A 730 -4.13 16.25 -33.47
N TYR A 731 -4.20 15.11 -32.78
CA TYR A 731 -3.32 13.96 -33.00
C TYR A 731 -3.91 12.92 -33.96
N ASP A 732 -5.08 13.18 -34.57
CA ASP A 732 -5.66 12.24 -35.53
C ASP A 732 -4.82 12.32 -36.83
N PRO A 733 -4.18 11.22 -37.25
CA PRO A 733 -3.34 11.20 -38.45
C PRO A 733 -4.13 11.52 -39.73
N MET A 734 -5.46 11.44 -39.69
CA MET A 734 -6.35 11.81 -40.80
C MET A 734 -6.93 13.22 -40.69
N ASN A 735 -6.50 14.03 -39.72
CA ASN A 735 -7.02 15.38 -39.55
C ASN A 735 -6.58 16.30 -40.71
N ARG A 736 -7.52 16.53 -41.63
CA ARG A 736 -7.32 17.38 -42.81
C ARG A 736 -6.91 18.81 -42.48
N VAL A 737 -7.37 19.37 -41.35
CA VAL A 737 -7.04 20.75 -40.96
C VAL A 737 -5.58 20.85 -40.53
N HIS A 738 -5.12 19.88 -39.75
CA HIS A 738 -3.73 19.81 -39.29
C HIS A 738 -2.76 19.63 -40.48
N ILE A 739 -3.04 18.69 -41.37
CA ILE A 739 -2.22 18.43 -42.57
C ILE A 739 -2.21 19.66 -43.49
N ASN A 740 -3.34 20.36 -43.66
CA ASN A 740 -3.38 21.56 -44.48
C ASN A 740 -2.55 22.72 -43.88
N ASN A 741 -2.52 22.88 -42.56
CA ASN A 741 -1.67 23.86 -41.89
C ASN A 741 -0.17 23.54 -42.06
N GLN A 742 0.19 22.26 -41.96
CA GLN A 742 1.55 21.75 -42.23
C GLN A 742 1.99 22.05 -43.66
N ILE A 743 1.13 21.74 -44.65
CA ILE A 743 1.38 22.03 -46.06
C ILE A 743 1.52 23.53 -46.30
N LYS A 744 0.70 24.36 -45.67
CA LYS A 744 0.83 25.82 -45.80
C LYS A 744 2.20 26.32 -45.32
N LYS A 745 2.71 25.79 -44.20
CA LYS A 745 4.06 26.10 -43.69
C LYS A 745 5.16 25.63 -44.64
N LEU A 746 4.98 24.49 -45.31
CA LEU A 746 5.90 24.00 -46.34
C LEU A 746 5.98 24.97 -47.51
N PHE A 747 4.84 25.39 -48.05
CA PHE A 747 4.77 26.36 -49.14
C PHE A 747 5.46 27.66 -48.75
N GLU A 748 5.25 28.18 -47.54
CA GLU A 748 5.92 29.42 -47.08
C GLU A 748 7.46 29.34 -47.05
N LYS A 749 8.05 28.14 -46.98
CA LYS A 749 9.51 27.93 -46.90
C LYS A 749 10.15 27.48 -48.21
N VAL A 750 9.42 26.72 -49.04
CA VAL A 750 9.94 26.10 -50.28
C VAL A 750 9.64 26.96 -51.52
N ASP A 751 8.54 27.72 -51.48
CA ASP A 751 8.12 28.59 -52.58
C ASP A 751 9.05 29.82 -52.66
N ASP A 752 9.88 29.88 -53.69
CA ASP A 752 10.77 31.02 -53.97
C ASP A 752 9.97 32.24 -54.51
N SER A 753 8.72 32.03 -54.94
CA SER A 753 7.83 32.99 -55.61
C SER A 753 6.44 33.07 -54.94
N PRO A 754 6.33 33.61 -53.70
CA PRO A 754 5.13 33.53 -52.84
C PRO A 754 3.82 34.16 -53.39
N ALA A 755 3.83 34.70 -54.61
CA ALA A 755 2.69 35.25 -55.32
C ALA A 755 1.92 34.21 -56.16
N ASP A 756 2.52 33.08 -56.54
CA ASP A 756 1.90 32.09 -57.44
C ASP A 756 1.21 30.93 -56.70
N ASN A 757 1.51 30.71 -55.42
CA ASN A 757 0.90 29.68 -54.55
C ASN A 757 1.04 28.25 -55.09
N VAL A 758 2.04 27.98 -55.94
CA VAL A 758 2.29 26.68 -56.55
C VAL A 758 3.75 26.29 -56.39
N LEU A 759 4.06 24.99 -56.29
CA LEU A 759 5.45 24.52 -56.23
C LEU A 759 5.85 23.89 -57.56
N THR A 760 6.99 24.30 -58.10
CA THR A 760 7.59 23.69 -59.30
C THR A 760 8.62 22.62 -58.93
N LEU A 761 8.86 21.68 -59.84
CA LEU A 761 9.89 20.64 -59.68
C LEU A 761 11.27 21.23 -59.35
N ASN A 762 11.62 22.37 -59.95
CA ASN A 762 12.90 23.04 -59.71
C ASN A 762 13.01 23.62 -58.30
N GLU A 763 11.93 24.13 -57.73
CA GLU A 763 11.89 24.65 -56.36
C GLU A 763 12.00 23.50 -55.34
N ILE A 764 11.30 22.40 -55.57
CA ILE A 764 11.36 21.18 -54.75
C ILE A 764 12.76 20.56 -54.79
N GLN A 765 13.42 20.53 -55.95
CA GLN A 765 14.79 20.04 -56.07
C GLN A 765 15.83 20.99 -55.46
N LYS A 766 15.62 22.31 -55.56
CA LYS A 766 16.52 23.32 -55.00
C LYS A 766 16.47 23.35 -53.47
N HIS A 767 15.28 23.17 -52.89
CA HIS A 767 15.06 23.03 -51.46
C HIS A 767 14.80 21.58 -51.08
N SER A 768 15.50 20.63 -51.72
CA SER A 768 15.31 19.19 -51.49
C SER A 768 15.45 18.84 -50.02
N ASP A 769 16.38 19.48 -49.32
CA ASP A 769 16.65 19.23 -47.91
C ASP A 769 15.47 19.68 -47.04
N VAL A 770 14.79 20.80 -47.37
CA VAL A 770 13.60 21.27 -46.63
C VAL A 770 12.37 20.42 -46.95
N PHE A 771 12.30 19.88 -48.16
CA PHE A 771 11.20 19.03 -48.62
C PHE A 771 11.33 17.58 -48.11
N THR A 772 12.55 17.03 -48.00
CA THR A 772 12.81 15.67 -47.49
C THR A 772 13.08 15.61 -45.99
N ASP A 773 13.82 16.57 -45.45
CA ASP A 773 13.94 16.79 -44.00
C ASP A 773 12.94 17.89 -43.62
N MET A 774 11.66 17.54 -43.59
CA MET A 774 10.73 18.30 -42.73
C MET A 774 11.10 18.15 -41.23
N SER A 775 12.25 17.55 -40.92
CA SER A 775 13.05 17.65 -39.70
C SER A 775 13.96 18.92 -39.69
N ILE A 776 13.82 19.92 -40.56
CA ILE A 776 14.38 21.28 -40.31
C ILE A 776 13.33 22.16 -39.59
N LEU A 777 12.85 21.60 -38.48
CA LEU A 777 12.71 22.28 -37.19
C LEU A 777 13.42 21.49 -36.07
N ASP A 778 14.19 20.47 -36.45
CA ASP A 778 14.75 19.49 -35.53
C ASP A 778 16.21 19.81 -35.21
N THR A 779 16.42 19.92 -33.91
CA THR A 779 17.69 20.11 -33.23
C THR A 779 18.49 18.82 -33.10
N GLU A 780 18.15 17.76 -33.82
CA GLU A 780 18.86 16.47 -33.72
C GLU A 780 20.24 16.46 -34.38
N LYS A 781 20.48 17.26 -35.44
CA LYS A 781 21.84 17.38 -36.00
C LYS A 781 22.83 18.11 -35.09
N ALA A 782 22.34 18.77 -34.03
CA ALA A 782 23.16 19.32 -32.96
C ALA A 782 23.27 18.39 -31.74
N LEU A 783 22.37 17.39 -31.61
CA LEU A 783 22.36 16.46 -30.48
C LEU A 783 23.17 15.19 -30.73
N HIS A 784 23.36 14.79 -32.00
CA HIS A 784 24.01 13.51 -32.33
C HIS A 784 25.38 13.60 -33.03
N ASP A 785 25.89 14.79 -33.37
CA ASP A 785 27.25 14.96 -33.93
C ASP A 785 28.36 15.13 -32.87
N GLU A 786 28.06 15.00 -31.57
CA GLU A 786 29.07 14.92 -30.49
C GLU A 786 28.79 13.77 -29.48
N MET A 787 28.64 12.54 -29.98
CA MET A 787 28.87 11.32 -29.17
C MET A 787 29.92 10.40 -29.79
#